data_AF-A0A484HDE1-F1
#
_entry.id   AF-A0A484HDE1-F1
#
_cell.length_a   1.000
_cell.length_b   1.000
_cell.length_c   1.000
_cell.angle_alpha   90.00
_cell.angle_beta   90.00
_cell.angle_gamma   90.00
#
_symmetry.space_group_name_H-M   'P 1'
#
loop_
_entity.id
_entity.type
_entity.pdbx_description
1 polymer ?
#
loop_
_entity_poly.entity_id
_entity_poly.type
_entity_poly.pdbx_seq_one_letter_code
_entity_poly.pdbx_strand_id
1 'polypeptide(L)'
;MRACGKYFSGEAIDRIRRAVEKDPSLSRGRLSQEVCRWLDWRSPNGKLKEVSCRKALLKLERNGLITLPESAPSHNLTPRISLMDITDMAKIRCDFSGLGKVTLEPVSGDRRNREKSRVWNAIMERFHYLGSGPLCGAQIRYLIQSDRHGLLGGISHSAGTLRLKDRDRWIGWGEAARRANLGRVVCNSRFLILPSVRVKNLASHVLALSARRLGGDWEERYGYRPALLETFVDPQRFDGACYKAANWIHIGQTAGRSGFYANGKKCGSGKDIYVYPLERNFREVLRREPNIRLFSQAREKTYSNWREEEFAAAQVYDPRLRKRLDILAADLCQNPGESITGACGGSAPKTKAARRFLSHPEINMERLLRGHAEATAVRMRKRRMVLTAEESIEFPLPGGAGSENAQNHRQALPLRLSMAFACDGTPLGALGLSTDETDHGGESDSFEAWIWEKCPKTAMTSLGDFGPGSRALFDQAGRDKTRVLLSVGPGLRRAAFGKKAWRKMSFSPVSGHCEANIPCRRRGEKPGEEKTPPMRKARLAVRHASAVRKTPGGGEIRLWAVWAREVGKPGPDPVDWAFVTHMPVRHFHDARLVLERGMARLTARRWAEAFQALAPGDDREVRDAESFKNLLALLMVMAWRRLRVKALGGGVPGISRWALSRPHTSVFLSCFERQPGPEKAPGFFRTGIMPRAATSDQKTFSRAGPLFYV
;
A
#
# COMPACT_ATOMS: atom_id res chain seq x y z
N MET A 1 4.62 11.88 -7.27
CA MET A 1 6.00 11.57 -6.79
C MET A 1 6.14 11.78 -5.27
N ARG A 2 6.91 10.98 -4.52
CA ARG A 2 7.24 11.28 -3.10
C ARG A 2 8.60 11.97 -2.93
N ALA A 3 8.63 13.09 -2.20
CA ALA A 3 9.83 13.85 -1.86
C ALA A 3 9.78 14.36 -0.41
N CYS A 4 10.85 14.16 0.36
CA CYS A 4 10.96 14.57 1.77
C CYS A 4 9.76 14.16 2.65
N GLY A 5 9.19 12.98 2.40
CA GLY A 5 8.04 12.45 3.16
C GLY A 5 6.67 12.99 2.73
N LYS A 6 6.60 13.93 1.78
CA LYS A 6 5.36 14.43 1.19
C LYS A 6 5.13 13.83 -0.19
N TYR A 7 3.87 13.56 -0.52
CA TYR A 7 3.46 13.16 -1.86
C TYR A 7 3.03 14.39 -2.65
N PHE A 8 3.56 14.50 -3.86
CA PHE A 8 3.22 15.52 -4.85
C PHE A 8 2.46 14.82 -5.97
N SER A 9 1.15 15.10 -6.08
CA SER A 9 0.32 14.60 -7.18
C SER A 9 0.67 15.29 -8.50
N GLY A 10 0.19 14.75 -9.62
CA GLY A 10 0.29 15.43 -10.92
C GLY A 10 -0.28 16.85 -10.88
N GLU A 11 -1.48 17.00 -10.31
CA GLU A 11 -2.13 18.30 -10.14
C GLU A 11 -1.32 19.29 -9.27
N ALA A 12 -0.67 18.80 -8.21
CA ALA A 12 0.20 19.62 -7.39
C ALA A 12 1.45 20.07 -8.15
N ILE A 13 2.05 19.19 -8.96
CA ILE A 13 3.21 19.51 -9.80
C ILE A 13 2.83 20.53 -10.87
N ASP A 14 1.69 20.35 -11.56
CA ASP A 14 1.21 21.29 -12.57
C ASP A 14 0.87 22.65 -11.96
N ARG A 15 0.31 22.68 -10.75
CA ARG A 15 0.11 23.93 -10.00
C ARG A 15 1.43 24.63 -9.68
N ILE A 16 2.48 23.89 -9.32
CA ILE A 16 3.82 24.44 -9.09
C ILE A 16 4.40 25.01 -10.39
N ARG A 17 4.31 24.29 -11.52
CA ARG A 17 4.77 24.79 -12.82
C ARG A 17 4.09 26.10 -13.19
N ARG A 18 2.76 26.14 -13.17
CA ARG A 18 1.98 27.34 -13.48
C ARG A 18 2.35 28.53 -12.60
N ALA A 19 2.67 28.30 -11.33
CA ALA A 19 3.08 29.37 -10.44
C ALA A 19 4.46 29.94 -10.77
N VAL A 20 5.41 29.09 -11.19
CA VAL A 20 6.73 29.54 -11.63
C VAL A 20 6.65 30.22 -13.00
N GLU A 21 5.85 29.70 -13.92
CA GLU A 21 5.63 30.30 -15.25
C GLU A 21 4.94 31.67 -15.16
N LYS A 22 4.00 31.84 -14.24
CA LYS A 22 3.27 33.09 -14.05
C LYS A 22 4.12 34.22 -13.44
N ASP A 23 5.06 33.89 -12.56
CA ASP A 23 5.94 34.86 -11.91
C ASP A 23 7.39 34.34 -11.89
N PRO A 24 8.18 34.59 -12.96
CA PRO A 24 9.58 34.20 -13.02
C PRO A 24 10.46 34.85 -11.94
N SER A 25 10.01 35.96 -11.33
CA SER A 25 10.73 36.66 -10.26
C SER A 25 10.53 36.03 -8.87
N LEU A 26 9.68 35.00 -8.78
CA LEU A 26 9.30 34.37 -7.53
C LEU A 26 10.52 33.74 -6.84
N SER A 27 10.87 34.22 -5.65
CA SER A 27 11.97 33.61 -4.90
C SER A 27 11.64 32.16 -4.51
N ARG A 28 12.66 31.28 -4.52
CA ARG A 28 12.53 29.88 -4.02
C ARG A 28 11.98 29.82 -2.59
N GLY A 29 12.21 30.85 -1.78
CA GLY A 29 11.66 31.00 -0.44
C GLY A 29 10.14 31.19 -0.47
N ARG A 30 9.65 32.19 -1.22
CA ARG A 30 8.22 32.46 -1.36
C ARG A 30 7.47 31.29 -2.01
N LEU A 31 8.03 30.69 -3.07
CA LEU A 31 7.48 29.47 -3.68
C LEU A 31 7.31 28.35 -2.66
N SER A 32 8.31 28.12 -1.79
CA SER A 32 8.22 27.07 -0.78
C SER A 32 7.13 27.33 0.26
N GLN A 33 6.86 28.59 0.60
CA GLN A 33 5.76 28.96 1.50
C GLN A 33 4.39 28.71 0.85
N GLU A 34 4.22 29.12 -0.40
CA GLU A 34 2.99 28.91 -1.14
C GLU A 34 2.69 27.42 -1.33
N VAL A 35 3.69 26.63 -1.73
CA VAL A 35 3.55 25.17 -1.84
C VAL A 35 3.23 24.52 -0.48
N CYS A 36 3.87 24.97 0.59
CA CYS A 36 3.53 24.51 1.93
C CYS A 36 2.08 24.86 2.30
N ARG A 37 1.54 26.02 1.90
CA ARG A 37 0.13 26.37 2.15
C ARG A 37 -0.81 25.52 1.30
N TRP A 38 -0.55 25.36 0.00
CA TRP A 38 -1.41 24.58 -0.90
C TRP A 38 -1.54 23.12 -0.48
N LEU A 39 -0.45 22.54 0.04
CA LEU A 39 -0.40 21.15 0.47
C LEU A 39 -0.67 20.98 1.98
N ASP A 40 -1.01 22.05 2.69
CA ASP A 40 -1.07 22.14 4.15
C ASP A 40 0.10 21.39 4.84
N TRP A 41 1.31 21.73 4.41
CA TRP A 41 2.52 21.06 4.83
C TRP A 41 3.17 21.78 6.02
N ARG A 42 2.70 21.41 7.22
CA ARG A 42 3.10 22.00 8.50
C ARG A 42 3.86 21.02 9.41
N SER A 43 4.60 21.58 10.38
CA SER A 43 5.14 20.85 11.53
C SER A 43 4.11 20.76 12.66
N PRO A 44 4.32 19.91 13.67
CA PRO A 44 3.40 19.77 14.81
C PRO A 44 3.10 21.10 15.51
N ASN A 45 4.08 22.00 15.58
CA ASN A 45 3.91 23.38 16.08
C ASN A 45 3.20 24.36 15.10
N GLY A 46 2.53 23.87 14.05
CA GLY A 46 1.76 24.67 13.08
C GLY A 46 2.58 25.46 12.04
N LYS A 47 3.91 25.57 12.21
CA LYS A 47 4.79 26.29 11.28
C LYS A 47 4.92 25.57 9.93
N LEU A 48 5.14 26.32 8.84
CA LEU A 48 5.33 25.75 7.50
C LEU A 48 6.65 24.98 7.41
N LYS A 49 6.66 23.82 6.74
CA LYS A 49 7.87 23.00 6.52
C LYS A 49 8.72 23.49 5.34
N GLU A 50 9.05 24.77 5.33
CA GLU A 50 9.67 25.42 4.17
C GLU A 50 11.02 24.79 3.76
N VAL A 51 11.88 24.45 4.72
CA VAL A 51 13.20 23.83 4.43
C VAL A 51 13.04 22.46 3.78
N SER A 52 12.10 21.64 4.28
CA SER A 52 11.77 20.35 3.67
C SER A 52 11.15 20.53 2.29
N CYS A 53 10.31 21.56 2.12
CA CYS A 53 9.70 21.90 0.84
C CYS A 53 10.75 22.32 -0.19
N ARG A 54 11.69 23.22 0.13
CA ARG A 54 12.78 23.60 -0.78
C ARG A 54 13.62 22.41 -1.24
N LYS A 55 13.94 21.48 -0.32
CA LYS A 55 14.61 20.21 -0.68
C LYS A 55 13.77 19.33 -1.60
N ALA A 56 12.45 19.29 -1.38
CA ALA A 56 11.53 18.56 -2.25
C ALA A 56 11.42 19.19 -3.65
N LEU A 57 11.34 20.51 -3.74
CA LEU A 57 11.33 21.27 -4.99
C LEU A 57 12.61 21.02 -5.81
N LEU A 58 13.78 21.09 -5.17
CA LEU A 58 15.06 20.74 -5.83
C LEU A 58 15.07 19.30 -6.34
N LYS A 59 14.43 18.38 -5.61
CA LYS A 59 14.29 16.99 -6.07
C LYS A 59 13.37 16.92 -7.30
N LEU A 60 12.25 17.65 -7.32
CA LEU A 60 11.35 17.70 -8.48
C LEU A 60 12.07 18.24 -9.72
N GLU A 61 12.85 19.32 -9.57
CA GLU A 61 13.66 19.90 -10.65
C GLU A 61 14.70 18.92 -11.20
N ARG A 62 15.45 18.24 -10.32
CA ARG A 62 16.41 17.20 -10.74
C ARG A 62 15.78 16.02 -11.46
N ASN A 63 14.47 15.82 -11.33
CA ASN A 63 13.73 14.79 -12.05
C ASN A 63 13.04 15.34 -13.30
N GLY A 64 13.35 16.59 -13.71
CA GLY A 64 12.77 17.24 -14.89
C GLY A 64 11.28 17.57 -14.76
N LEU A 65 10.72 17.55 -13.54
CA LEU A 65 9.28 17.72 -13.34
C LEU A 65 8.86 19.19 -13.25
N ILE A 66 9.77 20.08 -12.87
CA ILE A 66 9.57 21.54 -12.76
C ILE A 66 10.91 22.23 -13.08
N THR A 67 10.87 23.52 -13.42
CA THR A 67 12.07 24.37 -13.51
C THR A 67 11.99 25.37 -12.37
N LEU A 68 13.03 25.50 -11.52
CA LEU A 68 12.99 26.48 -10.43
C LEU A 68 13.60 27.82 -10.88
N PRO A 69 13.12 28.94 -10.30
CA PRO A 69 13.75 30.26 -10.47
C PRO A 69 15.23 30.22 -10.10
N GLU A 70 16.05 31.10 -10.70
CA GLU A 70 17.47 31.20 -10.35
C GLU A 70 17.67 31.45 -8.85
N SER A 71 18.71 30.84 -8.29
CA SER A 71 19.05 31.07 -6.88
C SER A 71 19.88 32.34 -6.77
N ALA A 72 19.43 33.32 -6.00
CA ALA A 72 20.29 34.42 -5.60
C ALA A 72 21.55 33.88 -4.89
N PRO A 73 22.74 34.47 -5.13
CA PRO A 73 23.96 34.09 -4.45
C PRO A 73 23.81 34.29 -2.94
N SER A 74 24.24 33.29 -2.18
CA SER A 74 24.23 33.37 -0.71
C SER A 74 25.34 34.33 -0.28
N HIS A 75 25.00 35.55 0.16
CA HIS A 75 25.90 36.43 0.91
C HIS A 75 26.15 35.85 2.32
N ASN A 76 26.77 34.68 2.42
CA ASN A 76 27.34 34.17 3.67
C ASN A 76 28.79 34.63 3.77
N LEU A 77 29.01 35.93 3.69
CA LEU A 77 30.23 36.58 4.17
C LEU A 77 29.89 37.15 5.54
N THR A 78 29.92 36.31 6.57
CA THR A 78 30.05 36.85 7.93
C THR A 78 31.53 36.79 8.29
N PRO A 79 32.15 37.91 8.68
CA PRO A 79 33.55 37.91 9.10
C PRO A 79 33.73 36.91 10.24
N ARG A 80 34.80 36.11 10.17
CA ARG A 80 35.29 35.36 11.33
C ARG A 80 35.54 36.40 12.42
N ILE A 81 34.81 36.33 13.53
CA ILE A 81 35.20 37.06 14.73
C ILE A 81 36.64 36.63 15.01
N SER A 82 37.53 37.62 15.15
CA SER A 82 38.87 37.41 15.65
C SER A 82 38.76 36.63 16.96
N LEU A 83 39.39 35.45 17.02
CA LEU A 83 39.42 34.53 18.16
C LEU A 83 40.10 35.12 19.42
N MET A 84 40.28 36.44 19.49
CA MET A 84 41.17 37.14 20.42
C MET A 84 40.65 37.33 21.86
N ASP A 85 39.37 37.10 22.17
CA ASP A 85 38.84 37.30 23.53
C ASP A 85 38.48 36.03 24.32
N ILE A 86 38.80 34.81 23.83
CA ILE A 86 38.64 33.58 24.64
C ILE A 86 39.98 33.20 25.32
N THR A 87 40.90 34.15 25.42
CA THR A 87 42.31 33.91 25.75
C THR A 87 42.58 33.91 27.26
N ASP A 88 41.72 34.57 28.05
CA ASP A 88 41.81 34.64 29.52
C ASP A 88 40.77 33.76 30.24
N MET A 89 40.60 32.52 29.78
CA MET A 89 39.81 31.55 30.54
C MET A 89 40.61 31.07 31.74
N ALA A 90 40.30 31.61 32.93
CA ALA A 90 40.89 31.18 34.19
C ALA A 90 40.89 29.65 34.31
N LYS A 91 42.00 29.08 34.78
CA LYS A 91 42.11 27.63 34.99
C LYS A 91 41.26 27.25 36.20
N ILE A 92 40.07 26.73 35.93
CA ILE A 92 39.13 26.30 36.97
C ILE A 92 39.53 24.89 37.41
N ARG A 93 40.10 24.79 38.61
CA ARG A 93 40.44 23.53 39.29
C ARG A 93 39.88 23.60 40.70
N CYS A 94 38.70 23.04 40.89
CA CYS A 94 38.05 22.99 42.18
C CYS A 94 37.24 21.69 42.31
N ASP A 95 36.75 21.41 43.52
CA ASP A 95 35.73 20.40 43.73
C ASP A 95 34.39 20.84 43.12
N PHE A 96 33.49 19.88 42.89
CA PHE A 96 32.20 20.16 42.25
C PHE A 96 31.38 21.19 43.03
N SER A 97 31.42 21.17 44.36
CA SER A 97 30.76 22.16 45.23
C SER A 97 31.29 23.59 45.01
N GLY A 98 32.57 23.74 44.64
CA GLY A 98 33.21 25.02 44.38
C GLY A 98 32.77 25.70 43.08
N LEU A 99 32.08 24.97 42.18
CA LEU A 99 31.49 25.54 40.96
C LEU A 99 30.20 26.31 41.20
N GLY A 100 29.57 26.17 42.37
CA GLY A 100 28.22 26.68 42.61
C GLY A 100 27.18 26.05 41.68
N LYS A 101 26.12 26.78 41.33
CA LYS A 101 25.02 26.26 40.52
C LYS A 101 25.38 26.21 39.04
N VAL A 102 25.51 24.99 38.52
CA VAL A 102 25.68 24.75 37.07
C VAL A 102 24.32 24.81 36.35
N THR A 103 24.24 25.61 35.28
CA THR A 103 23.03 25.77 34.47
C THR A 103 23.31 25.59 32.99
N LEU A 104 22.25 25.23 32.24
CA LEU A 104 22.27 25.16 30.78
C LEU A 104 21.49 26.34 30.22
N GLU A 105 22.18 27.22 29.50
CA GLU A 105 21.58 28.40 28.91
C GLU A 105 21.27 28.15 27.42
N PRO A 106 19.99 28.20 26.98
CA PRO A 106 19.63 27.94 25.59
C PRO A 106 20.21 28.99 24.64
N VAL A 107 20.79 28.52 23.54
CA VAL A 107 21.29 29.35 22.45
C VAL A 107 20.23 29.40 21.35
N SER A 108 19.37 30.42 21.37
CA SER A 108 18.38 30.65 20.31
C SER A 108 18.98 31.38 19.10
N GLY A 109 18.36 31.20 17.92
CA GLY A 109 18.79 31.83 16.67
C GLY A 109 18.16 33.22 16.44
N ASP A 110 17.45 33.76 17.42
CA ASP A 110 16.75 35.03 17.30
C ASP A 110 17.75 36.19 17.32
N ARG A 111 17.39 37.32 16.72
CA ARG A 111 18.28 38.51 16.64
C ARG A 111 18.85 38.92 18.00
N ARG A 112 18.10 38.71 19.09
CA ARG A 112 18.48 39.03 20.48
C ARG A 112 19.54 38.09 21.10
N ASN A 113 19.75 36.88 20.56
CA ASN A 113 20.70 35.88 21.10
C ASN A 113 21.88 35.58 20.13
N ARG A 114 22.14 36.48 19.18
CA ARG A 114 23.21 36.33 18.18
C ARG A 114 24.60 36.21 18.82
N GLU A 115 24.83 36.88 19.94
CA GLU A 115 26.06 36.82 20.72
C GLU A 115 26.32 35.41 21.28
N LYS A 116 25.35 34.80 21.98
CA LYS A 116 25.47 33.43 22.49
C LYS A 116 25.76 32.42 21.38
N SER A 117 25.15 32.60 20.20
CA SER A 117 25.44 31.75 19.05
C SER A 117 26.87 31.95 18.53
N ARG A 118 27.42 33.16 18.59
CA ARG A 118 28.81 33.45 18.22
C ARG A 118 29.77 32.81 19.20
N VAL A 119 29.54 32.98 20.52
CA VAL A 119 30.35 32.36 21.58
C VAL A 119 30.36 30.85 21.43
N TRP A 120 29.18 30.21 21.29
CA TRP A 120 29.07 28.76 21.12
C TRP A 120 29.84 28.28 19.88
N ASN A 121 29.71 28.97 18.74
CA ASN A 121 30.44 28.60 17.53
C ASN A 121 31.96 28.76 17.72
N ALA A 122 32.41 29.83 18.37
CA ALA A 122 33.82 30.12 18.60
C ALA A 122 34.48 29.07 19.50
N ILE A 123 33.87 28.70 20.63
CA ILE A 123 34.42 27.67 21.52
C ILE A 123 34.45 26.29 20.84
N MET A 124 33.43 25.96 20.03
CA MET A 124 33.38 24.68 19.33
C MET A 124 34.41 24.61 18.21
N GLU A 125 34.62 25.70 17.46
CA GLU A 125 35.64 25.76 16.42
C GLU A 125 37.05 25.67 16.99
N ARG A 126 37.29 26.30 18.15
CA ARG A 126 38.61 26.35 18.78
C ARG A 126 38.97 25.06 19.52
N PHE A 127 38.02 24.46 20.25
CA PHE A 127 38.34 23.41 21.23
C PHE A 127 37.68 22.06 20.95
N HIS A 128 36.61 21.98 20.18
CA HIS A 128 35.97 20.71 19.87
C HIS A 128 36.58 20.09 18.60
N TYR A 129 37.03 18.83 18.67
CA TYR A 129 37.73 18.14 17.55
C TYR A 129 36.93 18.01 16.24
N LEU A 130 35.60 18.17 16.29
CA LEU A 130 34.70 18.22 15.12
C LEU A 130 34.31 19.64 14.67
N GLY A 131 34.86 20.67 15.31
CA GLY A 131 34.51 22.07 15.09
C GLY A 131 33.05 22.39 15.44
N SER A 132 32.64 23.61 15.08
CA SER A 132 31.26 24.08 15.22
C SER A 132 30.29 23.27 14.36
N GLY A 133 30.66 23.07 13.08
CA GLY A 133 30.02 22.18 12.11
C GLY A 133 28.54 22.46 11.83
N PRO A 134 28.01 22.15 10.62
CA PRO A 134 26.57 22.22 10.43
C PRO A 134 25.89 21.12 11.25
N LEU A 135 25.04 21.51 12.19
CA LEU A 135 24.12 20.61 12.88
C LEU A 135 22.92 20.30 11.96
N CYS A 136 22.61 19.01 11.80
CA CYS A 136 21.61 18.55 10.84
C CYS A 136 20.20 18.49 11.47
N GLY A 137 19.21 19.05 10.78
CA GLY A 137 17.80 18.91 11.14
C GLY A 137 17.37 19.79 12.32
N ALA A 138 16.40 19.30 13.10
CA ALA A 138 15.99 19.94 14.35
C ALA A 138 17.18 19.96 15.31
N GLN A 139 17.41 21.07 16.00
CA GLN A 139 18.55 21.24 16.90
C GLN A 139 18.25 22.17 18.08
N ILE A 140 18.93 21.94 19.20
CA ILE A 140 19.03 22.86 20.34
C ILE A 140 20.49 22.90 20.80
N ARG A 141 20.99 24.08 21.16
CA ARG A 141 22.34 24.29 21.66
C ARG A 141 22.26 24.95 23.03
N TYR A 142 23.19 24.62 23.91
CA TYR A 142 23.31 25.21 25.24
C TYR A 142 24.76 25.64 25.50
N LEU A 143 24.91 26.78 26.19
CA LEU A 143 26.13 27.11 26.91
C LEU A 143 26.02 26.56 28.34
N ILE A 144 27.13 26.05 28.85
CA ILE A 144 27.22 25.53 30.23
C ILE A 144 27.78 26.66 31.08
N GLN A 145 27.02 27.12 32.06
CA GLN A 145 27.37 28.26 32.91
C GLN A 145 27.46 27.84 34.38
N SER A 146 28.41 28.43 35.10
CA SER A 146 28.50 28.44 36.56
C SER A 146 28.21 29.86 37.05
N ASP A 147 27.45 29.98 38.12
CA ASP A 147 27.21 31.26 38.79
C ASP A 147 28.49 31.90 39.36
N ARG A 148 29.49 31.10 39.73
CA ARG A 148 30.77 31.55 40.30
C ARG A 148 31.89 31.74 39.28
N HIS A 149 31.90 30.94 38.21
CA HIS A 149 33.04 30.86 37.28
C HIS A 149 32.66 31.14 35.82
N GLY A 150 31.40 31.45 35.54
CA GLY A 150 30.93 31.77 34.19
C GLY A 150 30.97 30.57 33.24
N LEU A 151 31.48 30.79 32.02
CA LEU A 151 31.39 29.81 30.94
C LEU A 151 32.28 28.60 31.18
N LEU A 152 31.66 27.42 31.28
CA LEU A 152 32.35 26.13 31.47
C LEU A 152 32.47 25.32 30.18
N GLY A 153 31.62 25.56 29.18
CA GLY A 153 31.60 24.79 27.94
C GLY A 153 30.29 24.89 27.16
N GLY A 154 30.02 23.89 26.32
CA GLY A 154 28.80 23.86 25.50
C GLY A 154 28.36 22.44 25.14
N ILE A 155 27.06 22.29 24.90
CA ILE A 155 26.45 21.03 24.47
C ILE A 155 25.41 21.30 23.38
N SER A 156 25.28 20.40 22.41
CA SER A 156 24.23 20.47 21.40
C SER A 156 23.55 19.15 21.13
N HIS A 157 22.28 19.28 20.77
CA HIS A 157 21.37 18.22 20.40
C HIS A 157 20.85 18.49 19.01
N SER A 158 20.81 17.47 18.16
CA SER A 158 20.33 17.53 16.79
C SER A 158 19.39 16.36 16.48
N ALA A 159 18.78 16.35 15.30
CA ALA A 159 17.99 15.20 14.87
C ALA A 159 18.83 13.92 14.88
N GLY A 160 18.20 12.80 15.25
CA GLY A 160 18.82 11.49 15.24
C GLY A 160 19.24 11.03 13.84
N THR A 161 20.18 10.10 13.81
CA THR A 161 20.73 9.51 12.59
C THR A 161 19.68 8.67 11.86
N LEU A 162 19.57 8.84 10.54
CA LEU A 162 18.50 8.22 9.74
C LEU A 162 18.42 6.69 9.85
N ARG A 163 19.57 6.04 9.96
CA ARG A 163 19.72 4.58 10.03
C ARG A 163 20.94 4.22 10.86
N LEU A 164 20.75 3.33 11.84
CA LEU A 164 21.81 2.76 12.66
C LEU A 164 21.44 1.33 13.01
N LYS A 165 22.18 0.36 12.46
CA LYS A 165 21.85 -1.07 12.60
C LYS A 165 21.66 -1.49 14.05
N ASP A 166 22.63 -1.18 14.91
CA ASP A 166 22.61 -1.64 16.30
C ASP A 166 21.54 -0.93 17.13
N ARG A 167 21.35 0.38 16.93
CA ARG A 167 20.24 1.13 17.54
C ARG A 167 18.89 0.59 17.10
N ASP A 168 18.70 0.38 15.80
CA ASP A 168 17.42 -0.07 15.27
C ASP A 168 17.07 -1.48 15.79
N ARG A 169 18.08 -2.37 15.93
CA ARG A 169 17.94 -3.68 16.59
C ARG A 169 17.65 -3.56 18.09
N TRP A 170 18.34 -2.68 18.80
CA TRP A 170 18.17 -2.49 20.24
C TRP A 170 16.81 -1.86 20.62
N ILE A 171 16.32 -0.94 19.78
CA ILE A 171 14.95 -0.42 19.90
C ILE A 171 13.96 -1.52 19.51
N GLY A 172 14.23 -2.31 18.46
CA GLY A 172 13.34 -3.37 17.99
C GLY A 172 12.10 -2.85 17.25
N TRP A 173 12.18 -1.67 16.64
CA TRP A 173 11.10 -1.08 15.84
C TRP A 173 11.12 -1.54 14.37
N GLY A 174 9.94 -1.67 13.77
CA GLY A 174 9.79 -1.91 12.34
C GLY A 174 10.08 -0.67 11.49
N GLU A 175 10.11 -0.83 10.16
CA GLU A 175 10.33 0.26 9.20
C GLU A 175 9.29 1.37 9.31
N ALA A 176 8.01 1.01 9.45
CA ALA A 176 6.92 1.97 9.56
C ALA A 176 7.02 2.77 10.87
N ALA A 177 7.21 2.08 11.99
CA ALA A 177 7.46 2.67 13.31
C ALA A 177 8.65 3.62 13.29
N ARG A 178 9.81 3.17 12.78
CA ARG A 178 11.00 4.00 12.69
C ARG A 178 10.76 5.25 11.83
N ARG A 179 10.11 5.13 10.67
CA ARG A 179 9.83 6.31 9.82
C ARG A 179 8.91 7.31 10.50
N ALA A 180 7.94 6.85 11.28
CA ALA A 180 7.04 7.70 12.04
C ALA A 180 7.71 8.35 13.26
N ASN A 181 8.56 7.59 13.96
CA ASN A 181 9.04 7.95 15.30
C ASN A 181 10.51 8.35 15.35
N LEU A 182 11.27 8.25 14.27
CA LEU A 182 12.69 8.66 14.24
C LEU A 182 12.88 10.12 14.67
N GLY A 183 11.90 11.00 14.41
CA GLY A 183 11.95 12.38 14.86
C GLY A 183 12.03 12.54 16.39
N ARG A 184 11.65 11.51 17.15
CA ARG A 184 11.73 11.45 18.63
C ARG A 184 13.07 10.94 19.14
N VAL A 185 13.98 10.55 18.26
CA VAL A 185 15.38 10.24 18.61
C VAL A 185 16.23 11.48 18.36
N VAL A 186 16.96 11.90 19.37
CA VAL A 186 17.77 13.12 19.35
C VAL A 186 19.23 12.75 19.59
N CYS A 187 20.13 13.26 18.75
CA CYS A 187 21.55 12.99 18.85
C CYS A 187 22.24 14.11 19.63
N ASN A 188 22.99 13.77 20.68
CA ASN A 188 23.94 14.68 21.29
C ASN A 188 25.15 14.86 20.35
N SER A 189 25.07 15.87 19.49
CA SER A 189 26.01 16.10 18.38
C SER A 189 27.34 16.70 18.80
N ARG A 190 27.35 17.53 19.85
CA ARG A 190 28.56 18.15 20.39
C ARG A 190 28.49 18.18 21.90
N PHE A 191 29.60 17.87 22.54
CA PHE A 191 29.75 18.03 23.97
C PHE A 191 31.18 18.45 24.29
N LEU A 192 31.31 19.61 24.91
CA LEU A 192 32.60 20.23 25.23
C LEU A 192 32.54 20.79 26.65
N ILE A 193 33.47 20.33 27.49
CA ILE A 193 33.92 21.07 28.66
C ILE A 193 35.24 21.74 28.25
N LEU A 194 35.41 23.02 28.58
CA LEU A 194 36.57 23.77 28.13
C LEU A 194 37.87 23.17 28.71
N PRO A 195 38.99 23.16 27.96
CA PRO A 195 40.25 22.60 28.45
C PRO A 195 40.81 23.28 29.72
N SER A 196 40.41 24.53 29.98
CA SER A 196 40.73 25.28 31.20
C SER A 196 40.00 24.76 32.43
N VAL A 197 38.94 23.98 32.27
CA VAL A 197 38.09 23.46 33.35
C VAL A 197 38.46 22.01 33.66
N ARG A 198 38.94 21.75 34.88
CA ARG A 198 39.21 20.40 35.38
C ARG A 198 38.49 20.19 36.71
N VAL A 199 37.27 19.70 36.62
CA VAL A 199 36.42 19.39 37.78
C VAL A 199 35.87 17.97 37.63
N LYS A 200 36.07 17.14 38.66
CA LYS A 200 35.55 15.76 38.68
C LYS A 200 34.02 15.78 38.62
N ASN A 201 33.42 14.82 37.92
CA ASN A 201 31.97 14.63 37.78
C ASN A 201 31.18 15.75 37.08
N LEU A 202 31.82 16.84 36.64
CA LEU A 202 31.14 17.93 35.92
C LEU A 202 30.47 17.44 34.62
N ALA A 203 31.18 16.64 33.84
CA ALA A 203 30.67 16.18 32.54
C ALA A 203 29.41 15.31 32.67
N SER A 204 29.42 14.34 33.58
CA SER A 204 28.25 13.48 33.84
C SER A 204 27.09 14.26 34.46
N HIS A 205 27.38 15.22 35.35
CA HIS A 205 26.37 16.14 35.88
C HIS A 205 25.68 16.96 34.77
N VAL A 206 26.45 17.53 33.84
CA VAL A 206 25.92 18.28 32.70
C VAL A 206 25.06 17.41 31.79
N LEU A 207 25.48 16.17 31.50
CA LEU A 207 24.69 15.23 30.71
C LEU A 207 23.34 14.92 31.39
N ALA A 208 23.34 14.68 32.70
CA ALA A 208 22.11 14.45 33.47
C ALA A 208 21.20 15.69 33.49
N LEU A 209 21.77 16.89 33.66
CA LEU A 209 21.03 18.15 33.60
C LEU A 209 20.42 18.36 32.20
N SER A 210 21.19 18.07 31.16
CA SER A 210 20.73 18.17 29.78
C SER A 210 19.60 17.19 29.48
N ALA A 211 19.68 15.95 29.93
CA ALA A 211 18.64 14.94 29.72
C ALA A 211 17.31 15.36 30.39
N ARG A 212 17.37 15.93 31.61
CA ARG A 212 16.17 16.43 32.32
C ARG A 212 15.51 17.62 31.64
N ARG A 213 16.31 18.58 31.14
CA ARG A 213 15.82 19.82 30.53
C ARG A 213 15.31 19.64 29.10
N LEU A 214 16.00 18.82 28.31
CA LEU A 214 15.81 18.76 26.86
C LEU A 214 14.39 18.39 26.44
N GLY A 215 13.70 17.54 27.20
CA GLY A 215 12.32 17.14 26.89
C GLY A 215 11.38 18.34 26.74
N GLY A 216 11.40 19.26 27.71
CA GLY A 216 10.56 20.47 27.70
C GLY A 216 10.98 21.45 26.61
N ASP A 217 12.26 21.79 26.54
CA ASP A 217 12.78 22.74 25.55
C ASP A 217 12.54 22.27 24.09
N TRP A 218 12.57 20.95 23.85
CA TRP A 218 12.29 20.38 22.53
C TRP A 218 10.81 20.41 22.18
N GLU A 219 9.95 20.11 23.16
CA GLU A 219 8.50 20.17 23.03
C GLU A 219 8.01 21.59 22.78
N GLU A 220 8.50 22.57 23.54
CA GLU A 220 8.20 23.99 23.34
C GLU A 220 8.60 24.45 21.93
N ARG A 221 9.79 24.07 21.47
CA ARG A 221 10.32 24.52 20.17
C ARG A 221 9.65 23.84 18.98
N TYR A 222 9.44 22.53 19.04
CA TYR A 222 9.05 21.71 17.88
C TYR A 222 7.63 21.13 17.95
N GLY A 223 6.95 21.24 19.10
CA GLY A 223 5.60 20.73 19.33
C GLY A 223 5.53 19.22 19.53
N TYR A 224 6.65 18.58 19.90
CA TYR A 224 6.68 17.17 20.25
C TYR A 224 7.84 16.85 21.19
N ARG A 225 7.66 15.84 22.05
CA ARG A 225 8.67 15.42 23.03
C ARG A 225 9.57 14.29 22.50
N PRO A 226 10.91 14.37 22.68
CA PRO A 226 11.83 13.28 22.34
C PRO A 226 11.72 12.14 23.34
N ALA A 227 11.94 10.90 22.89
CA ALA A 227 11.84 9.69 23.71
C ALA A 227 13.21 9.05 24.01
N LEU A 228 14.22 9.32 23.16
CA LEU A 228 15.54 8.70 23.26
C LEU A 228 16.63 9.69 22.85
N LEU A 229 17.71 9.72 23.62
CA LEU A 229 18.96 10.34 23.22
C LEU A 229 19.94 9.29 22.66
N GLU A 230 20.71 9.68 21.67
CA GLU A 230 21.84 8.92 21.13
C GLU A 230 23.09 9.79 21.06
N THR A 231 24.28 9.19 21.10
CA THR A 231 25.56 9.86 20.85
C THR A 231 26.55 8.86 20.26
N PHE A 232 27.61 9.39 19.63
CA PHE A 232 28.65 8.60 18.98
C PHE A 232 30.02 8.98 19.51
N VAL A 233 30.65 8.06 20.22
CA VAL A 233 31.98 8.25 20.79
C VAL A 233 32.99 7.55 19.92
N ASP A 234 34.05 8.26 19.53
CA ASP A 234 35.16 7.65 18.78
C ASP A 234 36.09 6.93 19.78
N PRO A 235 36.13 5.59 19.79
CA PRO A 235 36.90 4.82 20.78
C PRO A 235 38.41 5.04 20.64
N GLN A 236 38.89 5.58 19.51
CA GLN A 236 40.30 5.94 19.33
C GLN A 236 40.68 7.24 20.05
N ARG A 237 39.69 8.05 20.45
CA ARG A 237 39.90 9.36 21.09
C ARG A 237 39.41 9.41 22.53
N PHE A 238 38.30 8.73 22.81
CA PHE A 238 37.61 8.82 24.10
C PHE A 238 37.05 7.45 24.49
N ASP A 239 37.09 7.14 25.78
CA ASP A 239 36.56 5.90 26.36
C ASP A 239 35.04 5.93 26.66
N GLY A 240 34.41 7.10 26.51
CA GLY A 240 33.00 7.34 26.82
C GLY A 240 32.67 7.35 28.32
N ALA A 241 33.66 7.50 29.21
CA ALA A 241 33.46 7.39 30.66
C ALA A 241 32.38 8.34 31.22
N CYS A 242 32.30 9.58 30.71
CA CYS A 242 31.29 10.53 31.17
C CYS A 242 29.85 10.11 30.83
N TYR A 243 29.65 9.44 29.69
CA TYR A 243 28.34 8.90 29.30
C TYR A 243 27.97 7.70 30.17
N LYS A 244 28.91 6.78 30.43
CA LYS A 244 28.72 5.64 31.35
C LYS A 244 28.35 6.14 32.76
N ALA A 245 29.10 7.11 33.27
CA ALA A 245 28.85 7.73 34.58
C ALA A 245 27.52 8.49 34.65
N ALA A 246 26.98 8.93 33.51
CA ALA A 246 25.65 9.54 33.40
C ALA A 246 24.54 8.51 33.12
N ASN A 247 24.80 7.21 33.31
CA ASN A 247 23.87 6.09 33.07
C ASN A 247 23.41 5.92 31.61
N TRP A 248 24.24 6.34 30.64
CA TRP A 248 23.99 6.01 29.24
C TRP A 248 24.36 4.55 28.96
N ILE A 249 23.58 3.92 28.08
CA ILE A 249 23.68 2.51 27.75
C ILE A 249 24.50 2.37 26.47
N HIS A 250 25.60 1.61 26.52
CA HIS A 250 26.33 1.20 25.31
C HIS A 250 25.58 0.08 24.61
N ILE A 251 25.35 0.21 23.31
CA ILE A 251 24.49 -0.72 22.55
C ILE A 251 25.15 -1.32 21.31
N GLY A 252 26.43 -1.04 21.07
CA GLY A 252 27.16 -1.48 19.89
C GLY A 252 27.90 -0.35 19.20
N GLN A 253 28.17 -0.51 17.91
CA GLN A 253 29.02 0.40 17.15
C GLN A 253 28.40 0.79 15.81
N THR A 254 28.70 2.00 15.37
CA THR A 254 28.42 2.38 13.98
C THR A 254 29.31 1.54 13.06
N ALA A 255 28.81 1.13 11.89
CA ALA A 255 29.58 0.31 10.95
C ALA A 255 30.91 0.95 10.46
N GLY A 256 31.09 2.26 10.66
CA GLY A 256 32.12 3.02 9.96
C GLY A 256 31.85 3.02 8.44
N ARG A 257 32.58 3.83 7.69
CA ARG A 257 32.58 3.74 6.23
C ARG A 257 34.02 3.55 5.81
N SER A 258 34.30 2.57 4.96
CA SER A 258 35.66 2.28 4.48
C SER A 258 36.14 3.25 3.39
N GLY A 259 35.42 4.34 3.13
CA GLY A 259 35.72 5.26 2.03
C GLY A 259 35.43 6.72 2.36
N PHE A 260 35.75 7.60 1.41
CA PHE A 260 35.55 9.03 1.52
C PHE A 260 34.06 9.41 1.38
N TYR A 261 33.66 10.46 2.08
CA TYR A 261 32.42 11.16 1.75
C TYR A 261 32.55 11.78 0.34
N ALA A 262 31.41 12.06 -0.32
CA ALA A 262 31.40 12.74 -1.63
C ALA A 262 32.07 14.12 -1.61
N ASN A 263 32.35 14.67 -0.43
CA ASN A 263 33.10 15.92 -0.21
C ASN A 263 34.59 15.68 0.14
N GLY A 264 35.13 14.48 -0.11
CA GLY A 264 36.54 14.14 0.10
C GLY A 264 36.96 13.91 1.56
N LYS A 265 36.05 14.02 2.55
CA LYS A 265 36.39 13.74 3.96
C LYS A 265 36.59 12.23 4.17
N LYS A 266 37.69 11.82 4.79
CA LYS A 266 37.92 10.42 5.19
C LYS A 266 36.92 10.04 6.27
N CYS A 267 36.25 8.90 6.11
CA CYS A 267 35.36 8.43 7.15
C CYS A 267 36.18 7.84 8.31
N GLY A 268 35.73 8.12 9.54
CA GLY A 268 36.33 7.54 10.74
C GLY A 268 35.99 6.07 10.91
N SER A 269 36.72 5.43 11.82
CA SER A 269 36.45 4.11 12.39
C SER A 269 35.03 4.00 12.96
N GLY A 270 34.62 2.77 13.28
CA GLY A 270 33.38 2.53 14.01
C GLY A 270 33.38 3.31 15.33
N LYS A 271 32.29 4.02 15.61
CA LYS A 271 32.07 4.77 16.85
C LYS A 271 31.17 3.98 17.77
N ASP A 272 31.47 4.01 19.06
CA ASP A 272 30.59 3.48 20.10
C ASP A 272 29.28 4.25 20.14
N ILE A 273 28.17 3.53 20.15
CA ILE A 273 26.83 4.08 20.24
C ILE A 273 26.40 4.00 21.70
N TYR A 274 26.17 5.17 22.31
CA TYR A 274 25.54 5.28 23.61
C TYR A 274 24.14 5.86 23.45
N VAL A 275 23.19 5.35 24.23
CA VAL A 275 21.80 5.82 24.23
C VAL A 275 21.31 6.09 25.64
N TYR A 276 20.37 7.01 25.77
CA TYR A 276 19.73 7.36 27.05
C TYR A 276 18.22 7.52 26.87
N PRO A 277 17.40 6.60 27.41
CA PRO A 277 15.94 6.73 27.45
C PRO A 277 15.50 7.97 28.24
N LEU A 278 14.64 8.80 27.65
CA LEU A 278 14.07 9.96 28.34
C LEU A 278 12.75 9.64 29.06
N GLU A 279 12.11 8.52 28.70
CA GLU A 279 10.85 8.05 29.27
C GLU A 279 10.93 6.53 29.54
N ARG A 280 10.22 6.04 30.56
CA ARG A 280 10.22 4.61 30.92
C ARG A 280 9.65 3.73 29.80
N ASN A 281 8.61 4.20 29.13
CA ASN A 281 7.92 3.51 28.04
C ASN A 281 8.44 3.92 26.64
N PHE A 282 9.68 4.44 26.53
CA PHE A 282 10.22 4.92 25.25
C PHE A 282 10.12 3.88 24.12
N ARG A 283 10.29 2.57 24.43
CA ARG A 283 10.18 1.50 23.41
C ARG A 283 8.77 1.40 22.85
N GLU A 284 7.73 1.50 23.68
CA GLU A 284 6.34 1.48 23.22
C GLU A 284 6.06 2.67 22.30
N VAL A 285 6.48 3.86 22.71
CA VAL A 285 6.35 5.09 21.91
C VAL A 285 7.06 4.97 20.57
N LEU A 286 8.30 4.46 20.56
CA LEU A 286 9.11 4.35 19.35
C LEU A 286 8.66 3.19 18.44
N ARG A 287 8.20 2.06 19.00
CA ARG A 287 7.72 0.89 18.24
C ARG A 287 6.30 1.05 17.69
N ARG A 288 5.52 2.02 18.18
CA ARG A 288 4.16 2.27 17.71
C ARG A 288 4.14 2.59 16.22
N GLU A 289 3.59 1.69 15.42
CA GLU A 289 3.33 1.95 14.00
C GLU A 289 2.15 2.91 13.85
N PRO A 290 2.20 3.85 12.88
CA PRO A 290 1.05 4.68 12.57
C PRO A 290 -0.06 3.81 11.97
N ASN A 291 -1.29 3.92 12.47
CA ASN A 291 -2.45 3.36 11.78
C ASN A 291 -2.78 4.25 10.57
N ILE A 292 -2.21 3.88 9.42
CA ILE A 292 -2.46 4.56 8.14
C ILE A 292 -3.81 4.06 7.65
N ARG A 293 -4.83 4.91 7.63
CA ARG A 293 -6.15 4.59 7.05
C ARG A 293 -6.11 4.56 5.52
N LEU A 294 -7.03 3.82 4.89
CA LEU A 294 -7.26 3.93 3.44
C LEU A 294 -7.63 5.37 3.10
N PHE A 295 -7.18 5.85 1.95
CA PHE A 295 -7.32 7.24 1.48
C PHE A 295 -6.64 8.29 2.35
N SER A 296 -5.69 7.89 3.20
CA SER A 296 -4.80 8.84 3.91
C SER A 296 -3.91 9.65 2.95
N GLN A 297 -3.75 9.20 1.72
CA GLN A 297 -3.08 9.92 0.64
C GLN A 297 -4.05 10.14 -0.51
N ALA A 298 -3.99 11.33 -1.09
CA ALA A 298 -4.75 11.63 -2.30
C ALA A 298 -4.31 10.69 -3.43
N ARG A 299 -5.29 10.07 -4.07
CA ARG A 299 -5.08 9.27 -5.27
C ARG A 299 -4.96 10.18 -6.49
N GLU A 300 -4.22 9.72 -7.50
CA GLU A 300 -4.16 10.42 -8.78
C GLU A 300 -5.50 10.25 -9.52
N LYS A 301 -5.87 11.24 -10.32
CA LYS A 301 -7.07 11.16 -11.18
C LYS A 301 -6.87 10.15 -12.31
N THR A 302 -5.64 10.04 -12.81
CA THR A 302 -5.23 9.18 -13.91
C THR A 302 -3.90 8.52 -13.56
N TYR A 303 -3.77 7.24 -13.90
CA TYR A 303 -2.54 6.46 -13.72
C TYR A 303 -1.98 6.08 -15.08
N SER A 304 -0.66 5.97 -15.20
CA SER A 304 -0.03 5.61 -16.48
C SER A 304 -0.27 4.14 -16.84
N ASN A 305 -0.39 3.29 -15.82
CA ASN A 305 -0.64 1.87 -15.97
C ASN A 305 -1.48 1.33 -14.81
N TRP A 306 -2.05 0.13 -14.99
CA TRP A 306 -2.93 -0.49 -14.00
C TRP A 306 -2.20 -0.85 -12.70
N ARG A 307 -0.90 -1.20 -12.75
CA ARG A 307 -0.11 -1.57 -11.56
C ARG A 307 0.05 -0.37 -10.64
N GLU A 308 0.26 0.82 -11.21
CA GLU A 308 0.26 2.07 -10.45
C GLU A 308 -1.09 2.32 -9.79
N GLU A 309 -2.21 2.09 -10.48
CA GLU A 309 -3.54 2.24 -9.87
C GLU A 309 -3.76 1.25 -8.71
N GLU A 310 -3.47 -0.03 -8.93
CA GLU A 310 -3.76 -1.11 -7.98
C GLU A 310 -2.74 -1.24 -6.85
N PHE A 311 -1.50 -0.76 -7.02
CA PHE A 311 -0.46 -0.83 -5.99
C PHE A 311 0.00 0.55 -5.50
N ALA A 312 -0.61 1.66 -5.95
CA ALA A 312 -0.27 3.03 -5.54
C ALA A 312 -0.11 3.15 -4.01
N ALA A 313 -1.14 2.73 -3.27
CA ALA A 313 -1.20 2.85 -1.83
C ALA A 313 -0.61 1.66 -1.06
N ALA A 314 0.05 0.71 -1.74
CA ALA A 314 0.76 -0.37 -1.08
C ALA A 314 1.82 0.20 -0.11
N GLN A 315 1.84 -0.30 1.13
CA GLN A 315 2.72 0.17 2.20
C GLN A 315 4.12 -0.45 2.10
N VAL A 316 4.76 -0.24 0.94
CA VAL A 316 6.13 -0.64 0.69
C VAL A 316 7.03 0.59 0.79
N TYR A 317 7.84 0.65 1.84
CA TYR A 317 8.58 1.83 2.24
C TYR A 317 9.94 1.98 1.54
N ASP A 318 10.62 0.87 1.27
CA ASP A 318 11.88 0.84 0.51
C ASP A 318 11.60 1.03 -1.00
N PRO A 319 12.17 2.04 -1.66
CA PRO A 319 12.03 2.25 -3.10
C PRO A 319 12.45 1.04 -3.95
N ARG A 320 13.44 0.25 -3.50
CA ARG A 320 13.91 -0.96 -4.18
C ARG A 320 12.86 -2.06 -4.12
N LEU A 321 12.26 -2.27 -2.95
CA LEU A 321 11.14 -3.22 -2.81
C LEU A 321 9.94 -2.76 -3.62
N ARG A 322 9.65 -1.45 -3.67
CA ARG A 322 8.56 -0.91 -4.50
C ARG A 322 8.79 -1.15 -5.99
N LYS A 323 10.01 -0.90 -6.48
CA LYS A 323 10.37 -1.23 -7.88
C LYS A 323 10.24 -2.74 -8.14
N ARG A 324 10.60 -3.56 -7.16
CA ARG A 324 10.52 -5.02 -7.27
C ARG A 324 9.09 -5.53 -7.30
N LEU A 325 8.19 -4.96 -6.50
CA LEU A 325 6.74 -5.22 -6.58
C LEU A 325 6.23 -4.98 -8.00
N ASP A 326 6.58 -3.84 -8.58
CA ASP A 326 6.14 -3.48 -9.93
C ASP A 326 6.66 -4.45 -11.01
N ILE A 327 7.95 -4.83 -10.94
CA ILE A 327 8.54 -5.82 -11.86
C ILE A 327 7.88 -7.19 -11.70
N LEU A 328 7.75 -7.68 -10.46
CA LEU A 328 7.15 -8.99 -10.19
C LEU A 328 5.68 -9.02 -10.62
N ALA A 329 4.92 -7.95 -10.38
CA ALA A 329 3.55 -7.82 -10.83
C ALA A 329 3.42 -7.71 -12.35
N ALA A 330 4.45 -7.25 -13.07
CA ALA A 330 4.47 -7.32 -14.52
C ALA A 330 4.76 -8.74 -15.00
N ASP A 331 5.81 -9.36 -14.48
CA ASP A 331 6.29 -10.69 -14.86
C ASP A 331 5.21 -11.78 -14.65
N LEU A 332 4.59 -11.82 -13.46
CA LEU A 332 3.49 -12.75 -13.15
C LEU A 332 2.23 -12.51 -14.02
N CYS A 333 2.00 -11.28 -14.49
CA CYS A 333 0.85 -10.96 -15.33
C CYS A 333 1.09 -11.34 -16.80
N GLN A 334 2.35 -11.30 -17.26
CA GLN A 334 2.73 -11.69 -18.61
C GLN A 334 2.74 -13.21 -18.79
N ASN A 335 3.13 -13.94 -17.74
CA ASN A 335 3.32 -15.39 -17.75
C ASN A 335 2.45 -16.07 -16.66
N PRO A 336 1.12 -16.03 -16.79
CA PRO A 336 0.20 -16.56 -15.78
C PRO A 336 0.30 -18.08 -15.65
N GLY A 337 0.28 -18.61 -14.41
CA GLY A 337 0.29 -20.06 -14.13
C GLY A 337 1.66 -20.73 -14.17
N GLU A 338 2.69 -20.01 -14.60
CA GLU A 338 4.08 -20.47 -14.55
C GLU A 338 4.62 -20.51 -13.10
N SER A 339 5.67 -21.30 -12.89
CA SER A 339 6.49 -21.15 -11.67
C SER A 339 7.05 -19.73 -11.56
N ILE A 340 7.53 -19.29 -10.39
CA ILE A 340 8.15 -17.95 -10.24
C ILE A 340 9.32 -17.81 -11.22
N THR A 341 10.08 -18.88 -11.43
CA THR A 341 11.18 -18.93 -12.41
C THR A 341 10.69 -18.75 -13.84
N GLY A 342 9.64 -19.48 -14.23
CA GLY A 342 9.02 -19.35 -15.56
C GLY A 342 8.45 -17.95 -15.77
N ALA A 343 7.76 -17.39 -14.77
CA ALA A 343 7.22 -16.04 -14.85
C ALA A 343 8.30 -14.96 -15.01
N CYS A 344 9.46 -15.18 -14.39
CA CYS A 344 10.65 -14.34 -14.54
C CYS A 344 11.43 -14.58 -15.85
N GLY A 345 10.92 -15.40 -16.77
CA GLY A 345 11.55 -15.73 -18.05
C GLY A 345 12.83 -16.55 -17.90
N GLY A 346 12.94 -17.38 -16.86
CA GLY A 346 14.13 -18.18 -16.56
C GLY A 346 15.31 -17.39 -15.98
N SER A 347 15.15 -16.09 -15.73
CA SER A 347 16.23 -15.24 -15.23
C SER A 347 16.51 -15.51 -13.75
N ALA A 348 17.60 -16.22 -13.45
CA ALA A 348 18.01 -16.53 -12.08
C ALA A 348 18.12 -15.29 -11.15
N PRO A 349 18.65 -14.12 -11.59
CA PRO A 349 18.63 -12.91 -10.79
C PRO A 349 17.22 -12.41 -10.44
N LYS A 350 16.29 -12.44 -11.42
CA LYS A 350 14.89 -12.04 -11.20
C LYS A 350 14.18 -13.02 -10.25
N THR A 351 14.33 -14.32 -10.46
CA THR A 351 13.77 -15.36 -9.59
C THR A 351 14.23 -15.18 -8.14
N LYS A 352 15.54 -15.02 -7.93
CA LYS A 352 16.11 -14.76 -6.60
C LYS A 352 15.59 -13.46 -5.99
N ALA A 353 15.40 -12.43 -6.80
CA ALA A 353 14.82 -11.17 -6.36
C ALA A 353 13.35 -11.33 -5.94
N ALA A 354 12.54 -12.02 -6.74
CA ALA A 354 11.13 -12.31 -6.46
C ALA A 354 10.96 -13.12 -5.17
N ARG A 355 11.73 -14.20 -5.00
CA ARG A 355 11.74 -15.00 -3.77
C ARG A 355 12.09 -14.16 -2.54
N ARG A 356 13.15 -13.36 -2.61
CA ARG A 356 13.54 -12.41 -1.53
C ARG A 356 12.52 -11.32 -1.26
N PHE A 357 11.65 -11.00 -2.22
CA PHE A 357 10.58 -10.03 -2.03
C PHE A 357 9.43 -10.65 -1.24
N LEU A 358 8.99 -11.84 -1.65
CA LEU A 358 7.88 -12.56 -1.02
C LEU A 358 8.19 -12.91 0.45
N SER A 359 9.44 -13.26 0.76
CA SER A 359 9.88 -13.58 2.12
C SER A 359 10.40 -12.38 2.93
N HIS A 360 10.27 -11.15 2.42
CA HIS A 360 10.82 -9.99 3.11
C HIS A 360 9.97 -9.63 4.34
N PRO A 361 10.55 -9.42 5.54
CA PRO A 361 9.81 -9.11 6.78
C PRO A 361 8.95 -7.84 6.77
N GLU A 362 9.09 -7.00 5.75
CA GLU A 362 8.30 -5.77 5.60
C GLU A 362 7.08 -5.95 4.68
N ILE A 363 7.01 -7.08 3.99
CA ILE A 363 5.98 -7.40 3.00
C ILE A 363 5.01 -8.38 3.64
N ASN A 364 3.74 -7.99 3.63
CA ASN A 364 2.62 -8.86 4.01
C ASN A 364 1.42 -8.57 3.06
N MET A 365 0.47 -9.50 3.02
CA MET A 365 -0.70 -9.42 2.14
C MET A 365 -1.47 -8.11 2.32
N GLU A 366 -1.76 -7.73 3.58
CA GLU A 366 -2.52 -6.52 3.89
C GLU A 366 -1.85 -5.26 3.32
N ARG A 367 -0.53 -5.11 3.53
CA ARG A 367 0.26 -3.97 3.05
C ARG A 367 0.30 -3.89 1.53
N LEU A 368 0.31 -5.04 0.84
CA LEU A 368 0.27 -5.11 -0.62
C LEU A 368 -1.11 -4.73 -1.17
N LEU A 369 -2.18 -5.24 -0.58
CA LEU A 369 -3.55 -5.11 -1.09
C LEU A 369 -4.18 -3.74 -0.84
N ARG A 370 -3.61 -2.89 0.03
CA ARG A 370 -4.17 -1.55 0.32
C ARG A 370 -4.45 -0.72 -0.93
N GLY A 371 -3.55 -0.76 -1.91
CA GLY A 371 -3.73 -0.08 -3.19
C GLY A 371 -4.98 -0.56 -3.93
N HIS A 372 -5.19 -1.88 -3.94
CA HIS A 372 -6.31 -2.54 -4.56
C HIS A 372 -7.61 -2.23 -3.83
N ALA A 373 -7.61 -2.24 -2.49
CA ALA A 373 -8.77 -1.84 -1.69
C ALA A 373 -9.24 -0.44 -2.04
N GLU A 374 -8.32 0.52 -2.07
CA GLU A 374 -8.67 1.89 -2.41
C GLU A 374 -9.21 2.01 -3.85
N ALA A 375 -8.57 1.33 -4.81
CA ALA A 375 -9.01 1.32 -6.20
C ALA A 375 -10.42 0.71 -6.34
N THR A 376 -10.67 -0.40 -5.65
CA THR A 376 -11.96 -1.10 -5.59
C THR A 376 -13.03 -0.23 -4.94
N ALA A 377 -12.74 0.41 -3.80
CA ALA A 377 -13.64 1.36 -3.16
C ALA A 377 -13.98 2.55 -4.07
N VAL A 378 -13.01 3.10 -4.82
CA VAL A 378 -13.28 4.16 -5.81
C VAL A 378 -14.25 3.67 -6.90
N ARG A 379 -14.08 2.44 -7.38
CA ARG A 379 -14.98 1.84 -8.37
C ARG A 379 -16.39 1.58 -7.80
N MET A 380 -16.49 1.12 -6.56
CA MET A 380 -17.76 0.87 -5.87
C MET A 380 -18.53 2.15 -5.56
N ARG A 381 -17.86 3.21 -5.08
CA ARG A 381 -18.47 4.53 -4.78
C ARG A 381 -19.19 5.17 -5.97
N LYS A 382 -18.78 4.84 -7.19
CA LYS A 382 -19.44 5.30 -8.43
C LYS A 382 -20.77 4.60 -8.69
N ARG A 383 -21.13 3.58 -7.91
CA ARG A 383 -22.33 2.76 -8.08
C ARG A 383 -23.26 2.95 -6.88
N ARG A 384 -24.57 3.04 -7.14
CA ARG A 384 -25.61 3.03 -6.10
C ARG A 384 -25.71 1.67 -5.41
N MET A 385 -25.42 0.61 -6.14
CA MET A 385 -25.49 -0.78 -5.66
C MET A 385 -24.36 -1.59 -6.30
N VAL A 386 -23.82 -2.51 -5.53
CA VAL A 386 -22.85 -3.51 -5.98
C VAL A 386 -23.29 -4.89 -5.49
N LEU A 387 -22.86 -5.90 -6.23
CA LEU A 387 -23.06 -7.30 -5.89
C LEU A 387 -21.75 -7.81 -5.29
N THR A 388 -21.82 -8.59 -4.22
CA THR A 388 -20.67 -9.36 -3.72
C THR A 388 -20.94 -10.84 -3.87
N ALA A 389 -19.91 -11.60 -4.19
CA ALA A 389 -20.02 -13.05 -4.23
C ALA A 389 -18.81 -13.68 -3.60
N GLU A 390 -19.06 -14.77 -2.88
CA GLU A 390 -18.03 -15.61 -2.29
C GLU A 390 -17.94 -16.93 -3.04
N GLU A 391 -16.71 -17.42 -3.20
CA GLU A 391 -16.41 -18.72 -3.79
C GLU A 391 -15.45 -19.48 -2.89
N SER A 392 -15.76 -20.74 -2.61
CA SER A 392 -14.82 -21.67 -1.99
C SER A 392 -14.09 -22.46 -3.09
N ILE A 393 -12.77 -22.53 -2.99
CA ILE A 393 -11.93 -23.34 -3.88
C ILE A 393 -10.89 -24.13 -3.10
N GLU A 394 -10.42 -25.20 -3.70
CA GLU A 394 -9.24 -25.94 -3.24
C GLU A 394 -8.03 -25.48 -4.06
N PHE A 395 -7.20 -24.62 -3.47
CA PHE A 395 -6.04 -24.07 -4.15
C PHE A 395 -4.84 -25.05 -4.05
N PRO A 396 -4.24 -25.46 -5.17
CA PRO A 396 -3.10 -26.38 -5.15
C PRO A 396 -1.90 -25.81 -4.38
N LEU A 397 -1.31 -26.59 -3.48
CA LEU A 397 -0.06 -26.21 -2.81
C LEU A 397 1.17 -26.56 -3.66
N PRO A 398 2.22 -25.71 -3.67
CA PRO A 398 3.47 -26.01 -4.39
C PRO A 398 4.17 -27.25 -3.82
N GLY A 399 4.61 -28.19 -4.68
CA GLY A 399 5.43 -29.34 -4.30
C GLY A 399 4.69 -30.65 -3.96
N GLY A 400 3.39 -30.75 -4.25
CA GLY A 400 2.60 -31.98 -4.08
C GLY A 400 2.82 -33.05 -5.15
N ALA A 401 3.60 -32.80 -6.20
CA ALA A 401 3.93 -33.77 -7.23
C ALA A 401 5.35 -34.32 -7.00
N GLY A 402 5.47 -35.47 -6.32
CA GLY A 402 6.76 -36.14 -6.16
C GLY A 402 6.97 -37.03 -4.94
N SER A 403 5.92 -37.47 -4.24
CA SER A 403 6.04 -38.68 -3.42
C SER A 403 5.67 -39.88 -4.30
N GLU A 404 6.60 -40.83 -4.45
CA GLU A 404 6.41 -42.08 -5.21
C GLU A 404 5.29 -42.99 -4.62
N ASN A 405 4.65 -42.59 -3.51
CA ASN A 405 3.39 -43.18 -3.04
C ASN A 405 2.18 -42.38 -3.56
N ALA A 406 2.02 -42.40 -4.88
CA ALA A 406 0.97 -41.68 -5.61
C ALA A 406 -0.38 -42.41 -5.56
N GLN A 407 -1.02 -42.46 -4.39
CA GLN A 407 -2.42 -42.90 -4.34
C GLN A 407 -3.37 -42.18 -3.39
N ASN A 408 -2.96 -41.23 -2.53
CA ASN A 408 -3.94 -40.44 -1.78
C ASN A 408 -3.38 -39.12 -1.24
N HIS A 409 -4.09 -38.02 -1.54
CA HIS A 409 -3.93 -36.62 -1.06
C HIS A 409 -2.93 -35.71 -1.79
N ARG A 410 -3.40 -35.10 -2.90
CA ARG A 410 -2.92 -33.76 -3.28
C ARG A 410 -3.21 -32.83 -2.10
N GLN A 411 -2.20 -32.28 -1.45
CA GLN A 411 -2.40 -31.26 -0.41
C GLN A 411 -2.96 -30.00 -1.08
N ALA A 412 -4.23 -29.69 -0.84
CA ALA A 412 -4.89 -28.49 -1.35
C ALA A 412 -5.32 -27.61 -0.16
N LEU A 413 -5.19 -26.30 -0.33
CA LEU A 413 -5.58 -25.32 0.67
C LEU A 413 -7.01 -24.84 0.38
N PRO A 414 -7.99 -25.08 1.26
CA PRO A 414 -9.31 -24.48 1.10
C PRO A 414 -9.19 -22.96 1.24
N LEU A 415 -9.66 -22.23 0.23
CA LEU A 415 -9.69 -20.79 0.21
C LEU A 415 -11.11 -20.30 -0.06
N ARG A 416 -11.55 -19.32 0.72
CA ARG A 416 -12.73 -18.51 0.43
C ARG A 416 -12.31 -17.20 -0.19
N LEU A 417 -12.80 -16.93 -1.40
CA LEU A 417 -12.50 -15.73 -2.15
C LEU A 417 -13.75 -14.84 -2.24
N SER A 418 -13.61 -13.55 -1.93
CA SER A 418 -14.69 -12.56 -2.01
C SER A 418 -14.41 -11.53 -3.11
N MET A 419 -15.41 -11.16 -3.90
CA MET A 419 -15.28 -10.17 -4.98
C MET A 419 -16.52 -9.29 -5.13
N ALA A 420 -16.30 -8.02 -5.48
CA ALA A 420 -17.33 -7.06 -5.85
C ALA A 420 -17.56 -6.97 -7.36
N PHE A 421 -18.83 -6.79 -7.74
CA PHE A 421 -19.30 -6.57 -9.11
C PHE A 421 -20.28 -5.42 -9.18
N ALA A 422 -20.37 -4.77 -10.34
CA ALA A 422 -21.51 -3.92 -10.67
C ALA A 422 -22.72 -4.80 -11.00
N CYS A 423 -23.93 -4.21 -10.97
CA CYS A 423 -25.16 -4.93 -11.29
C CYS A 423 -25.20 -5.46 -12.75
N ASP A 424 -24.36 -4.92 -13.64
CA ASP A 424 -24.19 -5.38 -15.02
C ASP A 424 -23.20 -6.56 -15.15
N GLY A 425 -22.65 -7.05 -14.03
CA GLY A 425 -21.66 -8.14 -13.99
C GLY A 425 -20.22 -7.67 -14.15
N THR A 426 -19.95 -6.37 -14.29
CA THR A 426 -18.57 -5.85 -14.40
C THR A 426 -17.79 -6.10 -13.11
N PRO A 427 -16.63 -6.79 -13.14
CA PRO A 427 -15.80 -6.98 -11.96
C PRO A 427 -15.25 -5.64 -11.44
N LEU A 428 -15.51 -5.32 -10.17
CA LEU A 428 -15.06 -4.08 -9.51
C LEU A 428 -13.81 -4.27 -8.68
N GLY A 429 -13.58 -5.46 -8.10
CA GLY A 429 -12.36 -5.72 -7.33
C GLY A 429 -12.49 -6.95 -6.44
N ALA A 430 -11.35 -7.56 -6.12
CA ALA A 430 -11.29 -8.56 -5.06
C ALA A 430 -11.45 -7.87 -3.70
N LEU A 431 -12.25 -8.47 -2.83
CA LEU A 431 -12.60 -7.95 -1.51
C LEU A 431 -11.90 -8.70 -0.38
N GLY A 432 -11.46 -9.94 -0.60
CA GLY A 432 -10.81 -10.72 0.44
C GLY A 432 -10.46 -12.13 0.00
N LEU A 433 -9.59 -12.74 0.78
CA LEU A 433 -9.20 -14.15 0.72
C LEU A 433 -9.06 -14.62 2.17
N SER A 434 -9.74 -15.69 2.54
CA SER A 434 -9.63 -16.33 3.86
C SER A 434 -9.32 -17.81 3.72
N THR A 435 -8.51 -18.34 4.64
CA THR A 435 -8.20 -19.77 4.78
C THR A 435 -9.12 -20.46 5.77
N ASP A 436 -9.88 -19.71 6.56
CA ASP A 436 -10.68 -20.24 7.66
C ASP A 436 -12.16 -20.36 7.27
N GLU A 437 -12.72 -21.55 7.44
CA GLU A 437 -14.13 -21.80 7.12
C GLU A 437 -15.09 -21.00 8.02
N THR A 438 -14.66 -20.61 9.22
CA THR A 438 -15.46 -19.87 10.21
C THR A 438 -15.34 -18.36 10.12
N ASP A 439 -14.41 -17.84 9.32
CA ASP A 439 -14.19 -16.41 9.15
C ASP A 439 -15.27 -15.83 8.21
N HIS A 440 -16.44 -15.56 8.81
CA HIS A 440 -17.57 -14.91 8.16
C HIS A 440 -17.44 -13.40 8.29
N GLY A 441 -16.55 -12.78 7.51
CA GLY A 441 -16.61 -11.36 7.11
C GLY A 441 -16.98 -10.35 8.21
N GLY A 442 -16.53 -10.58 9.44
CA GLY A 442 -17.03 -9.90 10.64
C GLY A 442 -15.93 -9.28 11.49
N GLU A 443 -14.66 -9.57 11.21
CA GLU A 443 -13.57 -8.86 11.87
C GLU A 443 -13.52 -7.41 11.36
N SER A 444 -13.59 -6.47 12.31
CA SER A 444 -13.45 -5.04 12.07
C SER A 444 -12.13 -4.66 11.37
N ASP A 445 -11.17 -5.58 11.28
CA ASP A 445 -9.87 -5.38 10.66
C ASP A 445 -9.67 -6.16 9.34
N SER A 446 -10.74 -6.73 8.77
CA SER A 446 -10.64 -7.42 7.48
C SER A 446 -10.51 -6.46 6.28
N PHE A 447 -9.86 -6.94 5.22
CA PHE A 447 -9.68 -6.20 3.96
C PHE A 447 -11.04 -5.76 3.36
N GLU A 448 -12.05 -6.60 3.46
CA GLU A 448 -13.42 -6.32 3.01
C GLU A 448 -14.07 -5.22 3.87
N ALA A 449 -13.95 -5.30 5.20
CA ALA A 449 -14.47 -4.28 6.11
C ALA A 449 -13.87 -2.90 5.83
N TRP A 450 -12.56 -2.83 5.56
CA TRP A 450 -11.90 -1.57 5.20
C TRP A 450 -12.48 -0.94 3.92
N ILE A 451 -12.82 -1.75 2.91
CA ILE A 451 -13.44 -1.25 1.66
C ILE A 451 -14.86 -0.74 1.94
N TRP A 452 -15.63 -1.47 2.74
CA TRP A 452 -17.02 -1.12 3.07
C TRP A 452 -17.16 0.13 3.92
N GLU A 453 -16.27 0.33 4.90
CA GLU A 453 -16.18 1.57 5.68
C GLU A 453 -16.06 2.80 4.77
N LYS A 454 -15.45 2.61 3.59
CA LYS A 454 -15.24 3.67 2.61
C LYS A 454 -16.40 3.83 1.62
N CYS A 455 -17.43 3.00 1.63
CA CYS A 455 -18.55 3.04 0.68
C CYS A 455 -19.94 3.25 1.33
N PRO A 456 -20.14 4.26 2.21
CA PRO A 456 -21.36 4.38 3.03
C PRO A 456 -22.66 4.63 2.25
N LYS A 457 -22.55 5.12 0.99
CA LYS A 457 -23.71 5.42 0.13
C LYS A 457 -24.03 4.29 -0.86
N THR A 458 -23.23 3.22 -0.88
CA THR A 458 -23.36 2.13 -1.84
C THR A 458 -24.05 0.94 -1.17
N ALA A 459 -25.18 0.51 -1.71
CA ALA A 459 -25.90 -0.66 -1.20
C ALA A 459 -25.19 -1.96 -1.62
N MET A 460 -25.14 -2.94 -0.73
CA MET A 460 -24.59 -4.27 -1.00
C MET A 460 -25.70 -5.29 -1.24
N THR A 461 -25.50 -6.16 -2.24
CA THR A 461 -26.26 -7.41 -2.39
C THR A 461 -25.30 -8.59 -2.37
N SER A 462 -25.33 -9.37 -1.31
CA SER A 462 -24.55 -10.62 -1.21
C SER A 462 -25.21 -11.72 -2.03
N LEU A 463 -24.40 -12.35 -2.87
CA LEU A 463 -24.71 -13.48 -3.73
C LEU A 463 -24.08 -14.73 -3.12
N GLY A 464 -24.86 -15.81 -3.04
CA GLY A 464 -24.37 -17.09 -2.54
C GLY A 464 -25.22 -18.25 -3.02
N ASP A 465 -24.89 -19.44 -2.56
CA ASP A 465 -25.72 -20.63 -2.74
C ASP A 465 -26.54 -20.89 -1.49
N PHE A 466 -27.75 -21.39 -1.67
CA PHE A 466 -28.61 -21.80 -0.58
C PHE A 466 -28.13 -23.16 -0.04
N GLY A 467 -27.81 -23.20 1.24
CA GLY A 467 -27.42 -24.41 1.97
C GLY A 467 -27.96 -24.43 3.41
N PRO A 468 -27.53 -25.41 4.21
CA PRO A 468 -27.78 -25.42 5.65
C PRO A 468 -27.29 -24.12 6.29
N GLY A 469 -28.10 -23.48 7.14
CA GLY A 469 -27.74 -22.21 7.78
C GLY A 469 -28.04 -20.94 6.97
N SER A 470 -28.23 -21.00 5.64
CA SER A 470 -28.53 -19.80 4.82
C SER A 470 -29.79 -19.05 5.22
N ARG A 471 -30.67 -19.67 6.02
CA ARG A 471 -31.86 -19.01 6.57
C ARG A 471 -31.51 -17.87 7.52
N ALA A 472 -30.43 -17.99 8.29
CA ALA A 472 -29.96 -16.97 9.20
C ALA A 472 -29.49 -15.71 8.46
N LEU A 473 -28.94 -15.87 7.24
CA LEU A 473 -28.52 -14.74 6.40
C LEU A 473 -29.69 -13.81 6.07
N PHE A 474 -30.89 -14.35 5.84
CA PHE A 474 -32.08 -13.52 5.60
C PHE A 474 -32.57 -12.81 6.87
N ASP A 475 -32.42 -13.44 8.03
CA ASP A 475 -32.82 -12.84 9.31
C ASP A 475 -31.86 -11.71 9.70
N GLN A 476 -30.56 -11.90 9.46
CA GLN A 476 -29.53 -10.89 9.65
C GLN A 476 -29.66 -9.74 8.64
N ALA A 477 -29.91 -10.05 7.36
CA ALA A 477 -30.14 -9.06 6.30
C ALA A 477 -31.41 -8.20 6.50
N GLY A 478 -32.35 -8.65 7.33
CA GLY A 478 -33.46 -7.79 7.76
C GLY A 478 -33.04 -6.69 8.75
N ARG A 479 -31.93 -6.91 9.46
CA ARG A 479 -31.37 -6.00 10.48
C ARG A 479 -30.28 -5.11 9.90
N ASP A 480 -29.41 -5.70 9.08
CA ASP A 480 -28.34 -5.01 8.36
C ASP A 480 -28.86 -4.51 7.01
N LYS A 481 -28.46 -3.34 6.52
CA LYS A 481 -28.89 -2.80 5.20
C LYS A 481 -28.38 -3.63 3.98
N THR A 482 -27.96 -4.86 4.20
CA THR A 482 -27.42 -5.81 3.24
C THR A 482 -28.54 -6.58 2.57
N ARG A 483 -28.53 -6.62 1.24
CA ARG A 483 -29.46 -7.44 0.46
C ARG A 483 -28.89 -8.83 0.24
N VAL A 484 -29.73 -9.85 0.15
CA VAL A 484 -29.29 -11.25 -0.03
C VAL A 484 -30.04 -11.84 -1.22
N LEU A 485 -29.29 -12.51 -2.10
CA LEU A 485 -29.78 -13.23 -3.26
C LEU A 485 -29.06 -14.59 -3.34
N LEU A 486 -29.80 -15.68 -3.13
CA LEU A 486 -29.23 -17.02 -3.10
C LEU A 486 -29.69 -17.84 -4.29
N SER A 487 -28.74 -18.49 -4.97
CA SER A 487 -28.98 -19.53 -5.96
C SER A 487 -29.45 -20.82 -5.26
N VAL A 488 -30.43 -21.52 -5.82
CA VAL A 488 -31.05 -22.69 -5.19
C VAL A 488 -31.03 -23.90 -6.12
N GLY A 489 -30.30 -24.94 -5.71
CA GLY A 489 -30.24 -26.21 -6.43
C GLY A 489 -31.58 -26.96 -6.47
N PRO A 490 -31.82 -27.82 -7.48
CA PRO A 490 -33.08 -28.54 -7.67
C PRO A 490 -33.63 -29.25 -6.42
N GLY A 491 -32.77 -29.91 -5.65
CA GLY A 491 -33.14 -30.64 -4.43
C GLY A 491 -33.52 -29.74 -3.25
N LEU A 492 -33.07 -28.48 -3.24
CA LEU A 492 -33.22 -27.58 -2.09
C LEU A 492 -34.37 -26.57 -2.25
N ARG A 493 -34.97 -26.46 -3.44
CA ARG A 493 -36.04 -25.50 -3.77
C ARG A 493 -37.22 -25.53 -2.78
N ARG A 494 -37.68 -26.73 -2.42
CA ARG A 494 -38.78 -26.94 -1.47
C ARG A 494 -38.39 -26.53 -0.05
N ALA A 495 -37.13 -26.74 0.33
CA ALA A 495 -36.62 -26.35 1.64
C ALA A 495 -36.35 -24.84 1.73
N ALA A 496 -35.91 -24.22 0.63
CA ALA A 496 -35.58 -22.81 0.55
C ALA A 496 -36.81 -21.90 0.60
N PHE A 497 -37.86 -22.25 -0.16
CA PHE A 497 -39.04 -21.41 -0.34
C PHE A 497 -40.31 -21.96 0.31
N GLY A 498 -40.30 -23.22 0.75
CA GLY A 498 -41.44 -23.92 1.34
C GLY A 498 -42.17 -24.83 0.34
N LYS A 499 -42.47 -26.07 0.77
CA LYS A 499 -43.04 -27.12 -0.09
C LYS A 499 -44.34 -26.71 -0.80
N LYS A 500 -45.29 -26.09 -0.07
CA LYS A 500 -46.57 -25.64 -0.62
C LYS A 500 -46.40 -24.47 -1.59
N ALA A 501 -45.62 -23.45 -1.20
CA ALA A 501 -45.38 -22.25 -2.00
C ALA A 501 -44.64 -22.58 -3.31
N TRP A 502 -43.61 -23.43 -3.24
CA TRP A 502 -42.88 -23.90 -4.42
C TRP A 502 -43.80 -24.66 -5.39
N ARG A 503 -44.62 -25.58 -4.87
CA ARG A 503 -45.59 -26.33 -5.69
C ARG A 503 -46.58 -25.40 -6.39
N LYS A 504 -47.13 -24.41 -5.67
CA LYS A 504 -48.03 -23.42 -6.26
C LYS A 504 -47.34 -22.63 -7.38
N MET A 505 -46.12 -22.17 -7.15
CA MET A 505 -45.34 -21.43 -8.16
C MET A 505 -45.06 -22.29 -9.40
N SER A 506 -44.73 -23.58 -9.24
CA SER A 506 -44.39 -24.44 -10.39
C SER A 506 -45.55 -24.66 -11.36
N PHE A 507 -46.79 -24.56 -10.88
CA PHE A 507 -48.01 -24.67 -11.70
C PHE A 507 -48.62 -23.31 -12.08
N SER A 508 -48.03 -22.20 -11.64
CA SER A 508 -48.54 -20.87 -11.98
C SER A 508 -48.25 -20.52 -13.45
N PRO A 509 -49.05 -19.62 -14.06
CA PRO A 509 -48.75 -19.09 -15.39
C PRO A 509 -47.34 -18.52 -15.49
N VAL A 510 -46.75 -18.62 -16.68
CA VAL A 510 -45.43 -18.04 -16.96
C VAL A 510 -45.56 -16.51 -16.86
N SER A 511 -44.73 -15.88 -16.02
CA SER A 511 -44.69 -14.42 -15.85
C SER A 511 -44.15 -13.72 -17.09
N GLY A 512 -43.26 -14.38 -17.83
CA GLY A 512 -42.69 -13.88 -19.09
C GLY A 512 -41.58 -14.78 -19.61
N HIS A 513 -41.05 -14.44 -20.78
CA HIS A 513 -39.94 -15.17 -21.41
C HIS A 513 -38.72 -14.27 -21.52
N CYS A 514 -37.52 -14.83 -21.29
CA CYS A 514 -36.26 -14.16 -21.58
C CYS A 514 -35.34 -15.04 -22.41
N GLU A 515 -34.38 -14.43 -23.09
CA GLU A 515 -33.33 -15.14 -23.83
C GLU A 515 -32.01 -15.05 -23.07
N ALA A 516 -31.29 -16.16 -22.99
CA ALA A 516 -29.96 -16.24 -22.40
C ALA A 516 -28.97 -16.85 -23.40
N ASN A 517 -27.79 -16.26 -23.51
CA ASN A 517 -26.67 -16.82 -24.27
C ASN A 517 -25.88 -17.75 -23.36
N ILE A 518 -25.98 -19.06 -23.60
CA ILE A 518 -25.36 -20.10 -22.77
C ILE A 518 -24.34 -20.87 -23.62
N PRO A 519 -23.22 -21.33 -23.05
CA PRO A 519 -22.28 -22.22 -23.73
C PRO A 519 -22.95 -23.51 -24.24
N CYS A 520 -22.75 -23.87 -25.52
CA CYS A 520 -22.97 -25.21 -26.03
C CYS A 520 -21.78 -26.08 -25.64
N ARG A 521 -21.96 -26.97 -24.65
CA ARG A 521 -20.98 -28.04 -24.39
C ARG A 521 -21.35 -29.27 -25.22
N ARG A 522 -20.37 -29.92 -25.86
CA ARG A 522 -20.63 -31.23 -26.47
C ARG A 522 -20.77 -32.27 -25.36
N ARG A 523 -21.61 -33.28 -25.59
CA ARG A 523 -21.86 -34.35 -24.64
C ARG A 523 -20.54 -35.11 -24.41
N GLY A 524 -19.97 -35.02 -23.20
CA GLY A 524 -18.72 -35.69 -22.81
C GLY A 524 -17.48 -34.80 -22.71
N GLU A 525 -17.52 -33.51 -23.10
CA GLU A 525 -16.40 -32.59 -22.91
C GLU A 525 -16.23 -32.22 -21.42
N LYS A 526 -15.05 -32.50 -20.86
CA LYS A 526 -14.70 -32.09 -19.49
C LYS A 526 -14.50 -30.56 -19.43
N PRO A 527 -14.82 -29.90 -18.30
CA PRO A 527 -14.45 -28.50 -18.11
C PRO A 527 -12.91 -28.37 -18.15
N GLY A 528 -12.36 -27.72 -19.18
CA GLY A 528 -10.91 -27.47 -19.27
C GLY A 528 -10.30 -27.46 -20.68
N GLU A 529 -10.98 -27.99 -21.70
CA GLU A 529 -10.46 -27.93 -23.07
C GLU A 529 -10.63 -26.52 -23.67
N GLU A 530 -9.52 -25.97 -24.18
CA GLU A 530 -9.29 -24.56 -24.51
C GLU A 530 -10.16 -23.93 -25.61
N LYS A 531 -11.11 -24.68 -26.21
CA LYS A 531 -12.02 -24.12 -27.21
C LYS A 531 -13.16 -23.41 -26.49
N THR A 532 -13.25 -22.09 -26.68
CA THR A 532 -14.41 -21.32 -26.21
C THR A 532 -15.67 -21.94 -26.83
N PRO A 533 -16.55 -22.58 -26.03
CA PRO A 533 -17.70 -23.30 -26.57
C PRO A 533 -18.60 -22.33 -27.36
N PRO A 534 -19.15 -22.75 -28.50
CA PRO A 534 -20.08 -21.92 -29.26
C PRO A 534 -21.25 -21.51 -28.38
N MET A 535 -21.78 -20.31 -28.54
CA MET A 535 -22.94 -19.86 -27.77
C MET A 535 -24.23 -20.35 -28.40
N ARG A 536 -25.17 -20.82 -27.58
CA ARG A 536 -26.57 -21.04 -27.96
C ARG A 536 -27.48 -20.03 -27.27
N LYS A 537 -28.52 -19.60 -27.97
CA LYS A 537 -29.64 -18.87 -27.38
C LYS A 537 -30.61 -19.86 -26.76
N ALA A 538 -30.82 -19.79 -25.45
CA ALA A 538 -31.90 -20.51 -24.78
C ALA A 538 -33.04 -19.56 -24.47
N ARG A 539 -34.27 -19.98 -24.79
CA ARG A 539 -35.48 -19.28 -24.37
C ARG A 539 -35.90 -19.83 -23.01
N LEU A 540 -36.03 -18.96 -22.02
CA LEU A 540 -36.35 -19.31 -20.64
C LEU A 540 -37.74 -18.82 -20.29
N ALA A 541 -38.60 -19.71 -19.80
CA ALA A 541 -39.86 -19.35 -19.16
C ALA A 541 -39.61 -19.01 -17.69
N VAL A 542 -40.01 -17.81 -17.28
CA VAL A 542 -39.76 -17.28 -15.93
C VAL A 542 -41.05 -17.28 -15.13
N ARG A 543 -40.97 -17.74 -13.89
CA ARG A 543 -42.02 -17.66 -12.88
C ARG A 543 -41.47 -17.00 -11.62
N HIS A 544 -42.32 -16.29 -10.90
CA HIS A 544 -41.97 -15.76 -9.59
C HIS A 544 -43.13 -15.92 -8.60
N ALA A 545 -42.81 -15.97 -7.31
CA ALA A 545 -43.80 -15.99 -6.24
C ALA A 545 -43.24 -15.38 -4.96
N SER A 546 -44.13 -14.95 -4.06
CA SER A 546 -43.77 -14.58 -2.67
C SER A 546 -44.27 -15.61 -1.67
N ALA A 547 -43.50 -15.83 -0.61
CA ALA A 547 -43.91 -16.60 0.56
C ALA A 547 -43.49 -15.85 1.83
N VAL A 548 -44.32 -15.92 2.86
CA VAL A 548 -43.98 -15.38 4.18
C VAL A 548 -43.40 -16.51 5.03
N ARG A 549 -42.31 -16.21 5.75
CA ARG A 549 -41.62 -17.14 6.64
C ARG A 549 -41.55 -16.52 8.03
N LYS A 550 -41.80 -17.33 9.06
CA LYS A 550 -41.51 -16.95 10.44
C LYS A 550 -40.01 -17.05 10.73
N THR A 551 -39.48 -16.05 11.40
CA THR A 551 -38.09 -15.99 11.88
C THR A 551 -37.98 -16.63 13.26
N PRO A 552 -36.78 -17.10 13.69
CA PRO A 552 -36.60 -17.70 15.01
C PRO A 552 -37.00 -16.79 16.18
N GLY A 553 -36.93 -15.47 16.01
CA GLY A 553 -37.35 -14.47 16.99
C GLY A 553 -38.83 -14.07 16.93
N GLY A 554 -39.68 -14.83 16.24
CA GLY A 554 -41.14 -14.59 16.18
C GLY A 554 -41.60 -13.56 15.14
N GLY A 555 -40.69 -12.83 14.49
CA GLY A 555 -41.03 -11.92 13.38
C GLY A 555 -41.31 -12.65 12.06
N GLU A 556 -41.85 -11.94 11.06
CA GLU A 556 -42.10 -12.49 9.72
C GLU A 556 -41.22 -11.81 8.67
N ILE A 557 -40.64 -12.61 7.77
CA ILE A 557 -39.89 -12.13 6.61
C ILE A 557 -40.54 -12.64 5.32
N ARG A 558 -40.78 -11.72 4.38
CA ARG A 558 -41.28 -12.07 3.05
C ARG A 558 -40.11 -12.40 2.14
N LEU A 559 -40.11 -13.62 1.62
CA LEU A 559 -39.17 -14.10 0.62
C LEU A 559 -39.85 -14.15 -0.75
N TRP A 560 -39.05 -13.98 -1.79
CA TRP A 560 -39.43 -14.06 -3.18
C TRP A 560 -38.59 -15.12 -3.87
N ALA A 561 -39.23 -16.01 -4.62
CA ALA A 561 -38.57 -16.98 -5.47
C ALA A 561 -38.71 -16.57 -6.93
N VAL A 562 -37.63 -16.75 -7.69
CA VAL A 562 -37.61 -16.61 -9.14
C VAL A 562 -37.11 -17.92 -9.73
N TRP A 563 -37.84 -18.44 -10.71
CA TRP A 563 -37.54 -19.71 -11.35
C TRP A 563 -37.57 -19.56 -12.87
N ALA A 564 -36.43 -19.83 -13.51
CA ALA A 564 -36.25 -19.75 -14.95
C ALA A 564 -35.89 -21.12 -15.52
N ARG A 565 -36.72 -21.64 -16.42
CA ARG A 565 -36.54 -22.94 -17.06
C ARG A 565 -36.50 -22.80 -18.57
N GLU A 566 -35.58 -23.50 -19.20
CA GLU A 566 -35.48 -23.59 -20.65
C GLU A 566 -36.72 -24.25 -21.28
N VAL A 567 -37.25 -23.64 -22.34
CA VAL A 567 -38.44 -24.09 -23.06
C VAL A 567 -38.17 -24.16 -24.57
N GLY A 568 -38.99 -24.94 -25.28
CA GLY A 568 -38.81 -25.24 -26.70
C GLY A 568 -37.99 -26.51 -26.91
N LYS A 569 -36.94 -26.45 -27.73
CA LYS A 569 -36.00 -27.57 -27.93
C LYS A 569 -34.77 -27.36 -27.03
N PRO A 570 -34.71 -27.95 -25.83
CA PRO A 570 -33.60 -27.74 -24.92
C PRO A 570 -32.28 -28.26 -25.50
N GLY A 571 -31.21 -27.51 -25.27
CA GLY A 571 -29.86 -27.97 -25.59
C GLY A 571 -29.35 -29.06 -24.62
N PRO A 572 -28.13 -29.58 -24.84
CA PRO A 572 -27.43 -30.35 -23.82
C PRO A 572 -27.29 -29.49 -22.56
N ASP A 573 -27.60 -30.07 -21.40
CA ASP A 573 -27.73 -29.40 -20.09
C ASP A 573 -28.73 -28.23 -20.08
N PRO A 574 -30.04 -28.51 -20.02
CA PRO A 574 -31.07 -27.47 -20.05
C PRO A 574 -30.96 -26.54 -18.84
N VAL A 575 -31.20 -25.24 -19.07
CA VAL A 575 -31.20 -24.27 -17.98
C VAL A 575 -32.40 -24.49 -17.06
N ASP A 576 -32.10 -24.64 -15.77
CA ASP A 576 -33.09 -24.73 -14.70
C ASP A 576 -32.59 -23.94 -13.47
N TRP A 577 -32.67 -22.61 -13.52
CA TRP A 577 -32.18 -21.72 -12.47
C TRP A 577 -33.28 -21.32 -11.49
N ALA A 578 -32.99 -21.37 -10.19
CA ALA A 578 -33.88 -20.88 -9.15
C ALA A 578 -33.11 -19.97 -8.20
N PHE A 579 -33.73 -18.87 -7.80
CA PHE A 579 -33.17 -17.89 -6.87
C PHE A 579 -34.16 -17.55 -5.77
N VAL A 580 -33.66 -17.25 -4.57
CA VAL A 580 -34.45 -16.76 -3.44
C VAL A 580 -33.85 -15.46 -2.91
N THR A 581 -34.70 -14.47 -2.65
CA THR A 581 -34.30 -13.17 -2.11
C THR A 581 -35.39 -12.57 -1.22
N HIS A 582 -35.05 -11.63 -0.34
CA HIS A 582 -36.04 -10.80 0.36
C HIS A 582 -36.37 -9.51 -0.41
N MET A 583 -35.67 -9.23 -1.51
CA MET A 583 -35.98 -8.10 -2.38
C MET A 583 -37.33 -8.32 -3.10
N PRO A 584 -38.22 -7.32 -3.19
CA PRO A 584 -39.52 -7.46 -3.86
C PRO A 584 -39.40 -7.90 -5.32
N VAL A 585 -40.23 -8.88 -5.71
CA VAL A 585 -40.37 -9.37 -7.10
C VAL A 585 -41.85 -9.37 -7.49
N ARG A 586 -42.40 -8.19 -7.78
CA ARG A 586 -43.84 -8.03 -8.03
C ARG A 586 -44.21 -8.32 -9.48
N HIS A 587 -43.29 -8.02 -10.40
CA HIS A 587 -43.51 -8.12 -11.83
C HIS A 587 -42.39 -8.92 -12.52
N PHE A 588 -42.65 -9.31 -13.77
CA PHE A 588 -41.67 -9.99 -14.61
C PHE A 588 -40.34 -9.21 -14.75
N HIS A 589 -40.40 -7.87 -14.79
CA HIS A 589 -39.21 -7.03 -14.83
C HIS A 589 -38.31 -7.24 -13.59
N ASP A 590 -38.89 -7.32 -12.39
CA ASP A 590 -38.14 -7.57 -11.16
C ASP A 590 -37.49 -8.95 -11.19
N ALA A 591 -38.22 -9.95 -11.69
CA ALA A 591 -37.71 -11.32 -11.81
C ALA A 591 -36.52 -11.37 -12.78
N ARG A 592 -36.58 -10.61 -13.88
CA ARG A 592 -35.47 -10.46 -14.80
C ARG A 592 -34.25 -9.81 -14.15
N LEU A 593 -34.42 -8.76 -13.34
CA LEU A 593 -33.32 -8.15 -12.59
C LEU A 593 -32.68 -9.13 -11.60
N VAL A 594 -33.47 -9.98 -10.95
CA VAL A 594 -32.97 -11.04 -10.07
C VAL A 594 -32.13 -12.05 -10.84
N LEU A 595 -32.59 -12.48 -12.03
CA LEU A 595 -31.82 -13.38 -12.90
C LEU A 595 -30.50 -12.73 -13.34
N GLU A 596 -30.54 -11.49 -13.82
CA GLU A 596 -29.35 -10.76 -14.27
C GLU A 596 -28.30 -10.62 -13.15
N ARG A 597 -28.74 -10.27 -11.94
CA ARG A 597 -27.85 -10.19 -10.76
C ARG A 597 -27.34 -11.56 -10.33
N GLY A 598 -28.21 -12.57 -10.32
CA GLY A 598 -27.85 -13.95 -9.97
C GLY A 598 -26.78 -14.51 -10.91
N MET A 599 -26.81 -14.13 -12.19
CA MET A 599 -25.79 -14.53 -13.17
C MET A 599 -24.40 -13.94 -12.88
N ALA A 600 -24.29 -12.85 -12.12
CA ALA A 600 -22.98 -12.34 -11.68
C ALA A 600 -22.21 -13.38 -10.84
N ARG A 601 -22.91 -14.30 -10.15
CA ARG A 601 -22.31 -15.45 -9.44
C ARG A 601 -21.48 -16.35 -10.35
N LEU A 602 -21.87 -16.53 -11.62
CA LEU A 602 -21.07 -17.28 -12.59
C LEU A 602 -19.74 -16.58 -12.91
N THR A 603 -19.70 -15.26 -12.81
CA THR A 603 -18.48 -14.46 -13.00
C THR A 603 -17.53 -14.66 -11.83
N ALA A 604 -18.06 -14.73 -10.61
CA ALA A 604 -17.29 -15.04 -9.41
C ALA A 604 -16.67 -16.43 -9.48
N ARG A 605 -17.45 -17.44 -9.87
CA ARG A 605 -16.92 -18.80 -10.11
C ARG A 605 -15.80 -18.81 -11.15
N ARG A 606 -15.97 -18.12 -12.28
CA ARG A 606 -14.93 -17.99 -13.32
C ARG A 606 -13.67 -17.28 -12.84
N TRP A 607 -13.81 -16.39 -11.87
CA TRP A 607 -12.66 -15.78 -11.22
C TRP A 607 -11.94 -16.72 -10.30
N ALA A 608 -12.68 -17.47 -9.50
CA ALA A 608 -12.09 -18.48 -8.65
C ALA A 608 -11.35 -19.54 -9.49
N GLU A 609 -11.94 -19.97 -10.62
CA GLU A 609 -11.31 -20.83 -11.62
C GLU A 609 -10.07 -20.15 -12.24
N ALA A 610 -10.17 -18.88 -12.64
CA ALA A 610 -9.03 -18.14 -13.20
C ALA A 610 -7.91 -17.95 -12.18
N PHE A 611 -8.23 -17.75 -10.90
CA PHE A 611 -7.29 -17.63 -9.80
C PHE A 611 -6.62 -18.97 -9.50
N GLN A 612 -7.37 -20.06 -9.45
CA GLN A 612 -6.84 -21.41 -9.33
C GLN A 612 -5.92 -21.76 -10.50
N ALA A 613 -6.24 -21.32 -11.72
CA ALA A 613 -5.37 -21.48 -12.90
C ALA A 613 -4.11 -20.59 -12.87
N LEU A 614 -4.04 -19.60 -11.98
CA LEU A 614 -2.81 -18.85 -11.70
C LEU A 614 -1.95 -19.51 -10.62
N ALA A 615 -2.38 -20.63 -10.03
CA ALA A 615 -1.56 -21.37 -9.09
C ALA A 615 -0.19 -21.61 -9.74
N PRO A 616 0.90 -21.20 -9.08
CA PRO A 616 2.23 -21.47 -9.59
C PRO A 616 2.36 -22.99 -9.74
N GLY A 617 3.07 -23.43 -10.77
CA GLY A 617 3.40 -24.84 -10.95
C GLY A 617 4.27 -25.41 -9.81
N ASP A 618 5.10 -26.40 -10.10
CA ASP A 618 5.93 -27.10 -9.10
C ASP A 618 7.09 -26.22 -8.56
N ASP A 619 6.76 -25.16 -7.82
CA ASP A 619 7.70 -24.25 -7.19
C ASP A 619 7.87 -24.62 -5.71
N ARG A 620 8.62 -25.70 -5.47
CA ARG A 620 8.93 -26.29 -4.14
C ARG A 620 9.68 -25.35 -3.16
N GLU A 621 9.83 -24.07 -3.52
CA GLU A 621 10.69 -23.11 -2.82
C GLU A 621 9.95 -21.93 -2.19
N VAL A 622 8.64 -21.77 -2.38
CA VAL A 622 7.81 -20.89 -1.52
C VAL A 622 7.44 -21.69 -0.27
N ARG A 623 8.42 -21.88 0.62
CA ARG A 623 8.33 -22.85 1.74
C ARG A 623 7.63 -22.31 2.99
N ASP A 624 7.53 -20.99 3.15
CA ASP A 624 6.89 -20.38 4.32
C ASP A 624 5.49 -19.84 4.02
N ALA A 625 4.60 -19.96 4.99
CA ALA A 625 3.19 -19.59 4.85
C ALA A 625 2.98 -18.09 4.53
N GLU A 626 3.84 -17.22 5.07
CA GLU A 626 3.73 -15.77 4.85
C GLU A 626 4.15 -15.37 3.43
N SER A 627 5.23 -15.94 2.89
CA SER A 627 5.60 -15.78 1.48
C SER A 627 4.50 -16.27 0.55
N PHE A 628 3.83 -17.37 0.90
CA PHE A 628 2.72 -17.89 0.11
C PHE A 628 1.51 -16.94 0.13
N LYS A 629 1.11 -16.43 1.30
CA LYS A 629 0.09 -15.37 1.41
C LYS A 629 0.45 -14.14 0.56
N ASN A 630 1.71 -13.71 0.59
CA ASN A 630 2.19 -12.59 -0.22
C ASN A 630 2.05 -12.85 -1.73
N LEU A 631 2.28 -14.09 -2.17
CA LEU A 631 2.06 -14.48 -3.56
C LEU A 631 0.56 -14.48 -3.90
N LEU A 632 -0.29 -15.09 -3.07
CA LEU A 632 -1.74 -15.10 -3.25
C LEU A 632 -2.30 -13.68 -3.39
N ALA A 633 -1.80 -12.73 -2.62
CA ALA A 633 -2.17 -11.32 -2.71
C ALA A 633 -1.96 -10.75 -4.14
N LEU A 634 -0.82 -11.05 -4.75
CA LEU A 634 -0.51 -10.60 -6.11
C LEU A 634 -1.39 -11.32 -7.14
N LEU A 635 -1.51 -12.65 -7.03
CA LEU A 635 -2.30 -13.48 -7.95
C LEU A 635 -3.78 -13.08 -7.94
N MET A 636 -4.32 -12.70 -6.78
CA MET A 636 -5.71 -12.30 -6.62
C MET A 636 -6.04 -11.06 -7.47
N VAL A 637 -5.17 -10.05 -7.41
CA VAL A 637 -5.29 -8.83 -8.22
C VAL A 637 -5.15 -9.16 -9.71
N MET A 638 -4.27 -10.10 -10.07
CA MET A 638 -4.08 -10.53 -11.46
C MET A 638 -5.29 -11.28 -12.03
N ALA A 639 -5.84 -12.24 -11.28
CA ALA A 639 -7.03 -12.98 -11.67
C ALA A 639 -8.20 -12.02 -11.91
N TRP A 640 -8.39 -11.05 -11.00
CA TRP A 640 -9.39 -10.00 -11.17
C TRP A 640 -9.13 -9.16 -12.43
N ARG A 641 -7.88 -8.74 -12.65
CA ARG A 641 -7.50 -7.91 -13.80
C ARG A 641 -7.79 -8.63 -15.11
N ARG A 642 -7.47 -9.92 -15.24
CA ARG A 642 -7.74 -10.73 -16.44
C ARG A 642 -9.22 -10.72 -16.80
N LEU A 643 -10.11 -10.87 -15.81
CA LEU A 643 -11.55 -10.81 -16.04
C LEU A 643 -12.04 -9.41 -16.38
N ARG A 644 -11.52 -8.39 -15.70
CA ARG A 644 -11.90 -7.01 -15.96
C ARG A 644 -11.51 -6.57 -17.37
N VAL A 645 -10.32 -6.97 -17.87
CA VAL A 645 -9.93 -6.75 -19.27
C VAL A 645 -10.92 -7.40 -20.22
N LYS A 646 -11.27 -8.68 -19.99
CA LYS A 646 -12.26 -9.41 -20.80
C LYS A 646 -13.64 -8.73 -20.79
N ALA A 647 -14.09 -8.23 -19.63
CA ALA A 647 -15.35 -7.52 -19.49
C ALA A 647 -15.37 -6.17 -20.23
N LEU A 648 -14.32 -5.37 -20.10
CA LEU A 648 -14.20 -4.06 -20.78
C LEU A 648 -13.98 -4.21 -22.29
N GLY A 649 -13.31 -5.28 -22.72
CA GLY A 649 -13.08 -5.63 -24.12
C GLY A 649 -14.29 -6.23 -24.84
N GLY A 650 -15.46 -6.33 -24.18
CA GLY A 650 -16.69 -6.83 -24.76
C GLY A 650 -16.80 -8.36 -24.89
N GLY A 651 -15.97 -9.12 -24.18
CA GLY A 651 -15.84 -10.57 -24.32
C GLY A 651 -15.76 -11.31 -22.99
N VAL A 652 -16.85 -11.30 -22.21
CA VAL A 652 -17.12 -12.41 -21.28
C VAL A 652 -18.03 -13.39 -22.02
N PRO A 653 -17.54 -14.56 -22.46
CA PRO A 653 -18.40 -15.56 -23.10
C PRO A 653 -19.34 -16.12 -22.02
N GLY A 654 -20.56 -15.58 -21.89
CA GLY A 654 -21.63 -16.16 -21.05
C GLY A 654 -22.40 -15.13 -20.26
N ILE A 655 -22.00 -13.87 -20.36
CA ILE A 655 -22.82 -12.74 -19.94
C ILE A 655 -23.22 -12.03 -21.22
N SER A 656 -24.47 -12.26 -21.63
CA SER A 656 -25.08 -11.50 -22.70
C SER A 656 -25.21 -10.04 -22.26
N ARG A 657 -24.57 -9.15 -23.02
CA ARG A 657 -25.10 -7.83 -23.35
C ARG A 657 -26.55 -8.01 -23.83
N TRP A 658 -27.54 -7.75 -23.00
CA TRP A 658 -28.89 -7.46 -23.49
C TRP A 658 -28.99 -6.05 -24.10
N ALA A 659 -27.88 -5.32 -24.21
CA ALA A 659 -27.81 -4.03 -24.88
C ALA A 659 -26.55 -3.92 -25.77
N LEU A 660 -26.84 -3.70 -27.05
CA LEU A 660 -26.06 -2.99 -28.06
C LEU A 660 -25.05 -3.77 -28.93
N SER A 661 -25.33 -3.59 -30.23
CA SER A 661 -24.59 -3.84 -31.45
C SER A 661 -23.16 -3.28 -31.45
N ARG A 662 -22.32 -3.89 -32.30
CA ARG A 662 -20.94 -3.50 -32.65
C ARG A 662 -20.85 -2.07 -33.26
N PRO A 663 -19.65 -1.56 -33.59
CA PRO A 663 -18.29 -1.82 -33.08
C PRO A 663 -17.68 -0.53 -32.49
N HIS A 664 -16.53 -0.61 -31.82
CA HIS A 664 -15.37 0.27 -32.05
C HIS A 664 -14.25 -0.07 -31.04
N THR A 665 -13.10 -0.32 -31.65
CA THR A 665 -11.76 -0.55 -31.13
C THR A 665 -11.16 0.72 -30.53
N SER A 666 -10.50 0.62 -29.37
CA SER A 666 -9.30 1.43 -29.04
C SER A 666 -8.59 1.11 -27.70
N VAL A 667 -9.08 0.23 -26.81
CA VAL A 667 -8.44 0.06 -25.47
C VAL A 667 -7.58 -1.22 -25.34
N PHE A 668 -7.32 -1.96 -26.42
CA PHE A 668 -6.71 -3.30 -26.33
C PHE A 668 -5.17 -3.37 -26.27
N LEU A 669 -4.45 -2.25 -26.29
CA LEU A 669 -2.98 -2.27 -26.43
C LEU A 669 -2.17 -2.23 -25.12
N SER A 670 -2.77 -1.92 -23.95
CA SER A 670 -1.97 -1.75 -22.72
C SER A 670 -1.56 -3.07 -22.04
N CYS A 671 -1.90 -4.24 -22.59
CA CYS A 671 -1.49 -5.55 -22.09
C CYS A 671 -0.25 -6.10 -22.79
N PHE A 672 0.21 -5.48 -23.89
CA PHE A 672 1.33 -5.94 -24.71
C PHE A 672 2.37 -4.83 -24.97
N GLU A 673 2.66 -4.00 -23.96
CA GLU A 673 3.78 -3.05 -24.05
C GLU A 673 5.13 -3.79 -23.95
N ARG A 674 5.70 -4.15 -25.10
CA ARG A 674 7.16 -4.21 -25.26
C ARG A 674 7.67 -2.77 -25.22
N GLN A 675 8.70 -2.51 -24.42
CA GLN A 675 9.36 -1.20 -24.39
C GLN A 675 9.87 -0.82 -25.80
N PRO A 676 9.60 0.39 -26.31
CA PRO A 676 10.30 0.88 -27.49
C PRO A 676 11.73 1.28 -27.09
N GLY A 677 12.72 0.77 -27.83
CA GLY A 677 14.09 1.30 -27.82
C GLY A 677 14.13 2.73 -28.37
N PRO A 678 15.26 3.44 -28.22
CA PRO A 678 15.30 4.89 -28.46
C PRO A 678 15.24 5.23 -29.96
N GLU A 679 14.45 6.27 -30.23
CA GLU A 679 14.51 7.22 -31.36
C GLU A 679 14.27 6.73 -32.80
N LYS A 680 13.08 7.06 -33.32
CA LYS A 680 12.88 8.03 -34.44
C LYS A 680 11.40 8.43 -34.56
N ALA A 681 11.16 9.71 -34.88
CA ALA A 681 9.87 10.40 -34.95
C ALA A 681 8.93 9.90 -36.09
N PRO A 682 7.64 10.29 -36.11
CA PRO A 682 6.54 9.45 -36.62
C PRO A 682 6.33 9.56 -38.13
N GLY A 683 6.19 8.40 -38.78
CA GLY A 683 5.75 8.26 -40.17
C GLY A 683 4.50 7.38 -40.25
N PHE A 684 3.56 7.82 -41.06
CA PHE A 684 2.23 7.26 -41.29
C PHE A 684 2.18 5.74 -41.58
N PHE A 685 1.07 5.14 -41.16
CA PHE A 685 0.47 3.86 -41.55
C PHE A 685 1.23 3.01 -42.60
N ARG A 686 1.79 1.88 -42.15
CA ARG A 686 1.87 0.66 -42.97
C ARG A 686 1.58 -0.58 -42.12
N THR A 687 0.59 -1.32 -42.59
CA THR A 687 0.17 -2.65 -42.15
C THR A 687 1.28 -3.69 -42.35
N GLY A 688 1.53 -4.52 -41.34
CA GLY A 688 2.29 -5.77 -41.51
C GLY A 688 3.04 -6.20 -40.25
N ILE A 689 2.68 -7.36 -39.73
CA ILE A 689 3.49 -8.41 -39.06
C ILE A 689 2.63 -9.09 -37.98
N MET A 690 2.06 -10.24 -38.33
CA MET A 690 1.57 -11.24 -37.38
C MET A 690 2.74 -12.12 -36.91
N PRO A 691 2.83 -12.50 -35.63
CA PRO A 691 3.66 -13.62 -35.22
C PRO A 691 2.95 -14.93 -35.57
N ARG A 692 3.66 -15.80 -36.31
CA ARG A 692 3.31 -17.20 -36.57
C ARG A 692 3.09 -17.95 -35.25
N ALA A 693 1.89 -18.48 -35.05
CA ALA A 693 1.66 -19.69 -34.26
C ALA A 693 1.21 -20.77 -35.26
N ALA A 694 1.96 -21.88 -35.28
CA ALA A 694 1.70 -23.01 -36.14
C ALA A 694 0.43 -23.75 -35.70
N THR A 695 -0.59 -23.72 -36.55
CA THR A 695 -1.63 -24.75 -36.59
C THR A 695 -1.80 -25.14 -38.05
N SER A 696 -1.28 -26.29 -38.40
CA SER A 696 -1.56 -26.97 -39.67
C SER A 696 -3.02 -27.39 -39.68
N ASP A 697 -3.82 -26.78 -40.56
CA ASP A 697 -4.95 -27.45 -41.19
C ASP A 697 -5.30 -26.69 -42.47
N GLN A 698 -4.72 -27.16 -43.57
CA GLN A 698 -5.18 -26.84 -44.91
C GLN A 698 -6.49 -27.59 -45.16
N LYS A 699 -7.57 -26.88 -45.47
CA LYS A 699 -8.46 -27.20 -46.60
C LYS A 699 -9.48 -26.07 -46.85
N THR A 700 -9.37 -25.52 -48.06
CA THR A 700 -10.45 -25.05 -48.95
C THR A 700 -11.48 -24.06 -48.40
N PHE A 701 -11.43 -22.81 -48.88
CA PHE A 701 -12.45 -22.29 -49.80
C PHE A 701 -11.93 -21.07 -50.56
N SER A 702 -12.32 -21.01 -51.83
CA SER A 702 -11.81 -20.23 -52.94
C SER A 702 -12.61 -18.94 -53.18
N ARG A 703 -11.98 -18.00 -53.91
CA ARG A 703 -12.56 -16.94 -54.77
C ARG A 703 -13.38 -15.82 -54.10
N ALA A 704 -12.79 -14.63 -54.03
CA ALA A 704 -13.23 -13.46 -54.84
C ALA A 704 -12.15 -12.36 -54.77
N GLY A 705 -11.80 -11.84 -55.95
CA GLY A 705 -10.80 -10.80 -56.16
C GLY A 705 -11.29 -9.37 -55.81
N PRO A 706 -10.43 -8.36 -56.07
CA PRO A 706 -10.44 -7.08 -55.39
C PRO A 706 -11.27 -6.02 -56.14
N LEU A 707 -11.81 -5.05 -55.40
CA LEU A 707 -12.25 -3.77 -55.96
C LEU A 707 -11.81 -2.64 -55.03
N PHE A 708 -10.88 -1.85 -55.56
CA PHE A 708 -10.58 -0.49 -55.13
C PHE A 708 -11.77 0.42 -55.42
N TYR A 709 -12.06 1.40 -54.55
CA TYR A 709 -11.94 2.84 -54.82
C TYR A 709 -12.54 3.68 -53.67
N VAL A 710 -11.77 4.73 -53.32
CA VAL A 710 -11.97 5.86 -52.38
C VAL A 710 -11.89 5.58 -50.88
#